data_AF-A0AAZ3QXA0-F1
#
_entry.id   AF-A0AAZ3QXA0-F1
#
_cell.length_a   1.000
_cell.length_b   1.000
_cell.length_c   1.000
_cell.angle_alpha   90.00
_cell.angle_beta   90.00
_cell.angle_gamma   90.00
#
_symmetry.space_group_name_H-M   'P 1'
#
loop_
_entity.id
_entity.type
_entity.pdbx_description
1 polymer ?
#
loop_
_entity_poly.entity_id
_entity_poly.type
_entity_poly.pdbx_seq_one_letter_code
_entity_poly.pdbx_strand_id
1 'polypeptide(L)'
;MISSLSLSLSLSWLGSCLQYKWQKTLGNYIAVAGSVKIFDRHGQRKNELNLPGRCVGMDWDKDGDILAVISDKSSSVYLWDANVNKTSQIDSGMRDQMSFILWSKAGPLLAVGTNKGNLLIYNQQTSRKIPVLGKHTKRITCGCWSSQNLLALGSEDCSVTISNQEGDTVRQTSVRSDPADVQFSVMKTDERSSPGESTVSVAVGKKTLFLFNLNDPDNPIELAFQQRYGHIISYRWYGDGYILIGFSQGYFVVISTHIREIGQELFQAHNHKDSLTSVAISSALNKAASCGDNSIKIHDLSELKEMDAIVNLEDETQGLDQLSWTDDGQLLAVSTQRGALHVFLTRLPILGHSCGTRLAYLTSLLEVTVSNRVEGEAPVAVAVEVEPNFIAVGPYHVAVGMNNRAWFYALGDSGVERLKDMEYLGTIATMCLNSEYAAALFEGKVQLHMMEGEGQHEQRQTRLFPDGDRKEHIVSHALTNDFLFYGTDSGVIVCILVEDWQMLNEYRHPVGIKKVFPDPNGTRLAFIDDKSDGFLLSPVNDSHVEIPSFSPTITGVLWETWPSDKGVFVSFDDDKVYTYAMHKNTIYGPRVVFVGSTKLPFSHKPLLLYNGELTCQTQSGKTSSVALSTHTFLTHTHSPVHTHTHLRSSAWELCKVLGGPAGWAEMGRSCLIHMEVELAVRVFRMSGNVGMVMSLQGIKGIEDRSLLAGHLAMFLNDYNLAQDLYLESSCPNTALEMRRDLQHWDNTHTHTHTHTHIMSIRMGDIRRGAAQAISHPSRGLKKDCGVILENMK
;
A
#
# COMPACT_ATOMS: atom_id res chain seq x y z
N MET A 1 -18.06 -6.65 10.24
CA MET A 1 -16.62 -6.33 10.09
C MET A 1 -15.91 -6.27 11.45
N ILE A 2 -16.41 -7.01 12.45
CA ILE A 2 -15.74 -7.28 13.72
C ILE A 2 -15.94 -8.78 13.90
N SER A 3 -15.13 -9.56 13.18
CA SER A 3 -15.08 -11.01 13.40
C SER A 3 -14.51 -11.22 14.79
N SER A 4 -15.24 -11.98 15.59
CA SER A 4 -14.99 -12.32 16.98
C SER A 4 -13.61 -12.92 17.20
N LEU A 5 -12.59 -12.09 17.33
CA LEU A 5 -11.58 -12.29 18.35
C LEU A 5 -12.16 -11.70 19.62
N SER A 6 -13.02 -12.47 20.28
CA SER A 6 -13.30 -12.27 21.68
C SER A 6 -12.02 -12.62 22.43
N LEU A 7 -11.07 -11.68 22.48
CA LEU A 7 -10.29 -11.56 23.70
C LEU A 7 -11.25 -11.05 24.75
N SER A 8 -12.06 -11.97 25.29
CA SER A 8 -12.75 -11.77 26.55
C SER A 8 -11.66 -11.80 27.62
N LEU A 9 -10.96 -10.68 27.76
CA LEU A 9 -10.38 -10.34 29.06
C LEU A 9 -11.55 -9.94 29.96
N SER A 10 -12.37 -10.93 30.32
CA SER A 10 -13.35 -10.83 31.41
C SER A 10 -12.60 -10.90 32.73
N LEU A 11 -11.76 -9.90 32.98
CA LEU A 11 -11.17 -9.70 34.29
C LEU A 11 -12.26 -9.06 35.15
N SER A 12 -13.10 -9.86 35.80
CA SER A 12 -14.09 -9.32 36.72
C SER A 12 -13.38 -8.70 37.92
N TRP A 13 -13.45 -7.38 38.08
CA TRP A 13 -12.99 -6.68 39.27
C TRP A 13 -14.20 -6.22 40.08
N LEU A 14 -14.28 -6.65 41.33
CA LEU A 14 -15.32 -6.19 42.24
C LEU A 14 -15.06 -4.73 42.64
N GLY A 15 -15.77 -3.82 41.98
CA GLY A 15 -15.96 -2.43 42.42
C GLY A 15 -15.07 -1.39 41.73
N SER A 16 -15.72 -0.50 40.97
CA SER A 16 -15.25 0.74 40.32
C SER A 16 -14.86 0.67 38.83
N CYS A 17 -15.06 1.80 38.13
CA CYS A 17 -14.66 2.05 36.75
C CYS A 17 -13.20 1.66 36.51
N LEU A 18 -12.96 0.85 35.49
CA LEU A 18 -11.65 0.30 35.17
C LEU A 18 -10.83 1.33 34.40
N GLN A 19 -9.75 1.83 35.00
CA GLN A 19 -8.83 2.73 34.31
C GLN A 19 -7.85 1.89 33.48
N TYR A 20 -7.61 2.28 32.23
CA TYR A 20 -6.61 1.63 31.38
C TYR A 20 -5.97 2.61 30.41
N LYS A 21 -4.79 2.25 29.92
CA LYS A 21 -4.04 3.02 28.91
C LYS A 21 -3.32 2.10 27.94
N TRP A 22 -3.55 2.32 26.65
CA TRP A 22 -2.73 1.75 25.58
C TRP A 22 -1.33 2.34 25.60
N GLN A 23 -0.35 1.51 25.27
CA GLN A 23 1.00 1.94 24.94
C GLN A 23 0.95 2.90 23.76
N LYS A 24 1.56 4.07 23.92
CA LYS A 24 1.67 5.08 22.85
C LYS A 24 2.57 4.57 21.73
N THR A 25 2.33 5.02 20.50
CA THR A 25 3.10 4.76 19.28
C THR A 25 3.05 3.30 18.78
N LEU A 26 3.35 2.32 19.64
CA LEU A 26 3.45 0.90 19.27
C LEU A 26 2.16 0.11 19.48
N GLY A 27 1.33 0.47 20.47
CA GLY A 27 0.06 -0.23 20.74
C GLY A 27 0.19 -1.71 21.15
N ASN A 28 1.40 -2.19 21.50
CA ASN A 28 1.64 -3.60 21.82
C ASN A 28 1.14 -4.01 23.22
N TYR A 29 1.08 -3.05 24.14
CA TYR A 29 0.65 -3.29 25.52
C TYR A 29 -0.56 -2.44 25.92
N ILE A 30 -1.37 -3.00 26.82
CA ILE A 30 -2.40 -2.27 27.56
C ILE A 30 -2.18 -2.44 29.06
N ALA A 31 -2.10 -1.30 29.76
CA ALA A 31 -2.01 -1.25 31.20
C ALA A 31 -3.41 -1.08 31.79
N VAL A 32 -3.76 -1.89 32.79
CA VAL A 32 -5.11 -1.93 33.41
C VAL A 32 -5.00 -1.78 34.92
N ALA A 33 -5.79 -0.86 35.49
CA ALA A 33 -5.76 -0.50 36.90
C ALA A 33 -6.77 -1.31 37.75
N GLY A 34 -6.24 -2.25 38.53
CA GLY A 34 -6.87 -2.85 39.73
C GLY A 34 -5.77 -3.09 40.76
N SER A 35 -5.06 -4.22 40.61
CA SER A 35 -3.59 -4.23 40.65
C SER A 35 -3.11 -3.88 39.24
N VAL A 36 -2.09 -3.03 39.08
CA VAL A 36 -1.71 -2.56 37.72
C VAL A 36 -1.10 -3.72 36.95
N LYS A 37 -1.86 -4.26 36.01
CA LYS A 37 -1.47 -5.41 35.17
C LYS A 37 -1.24 -4.93 33.74
N ILE A 38 -0.22 -5.49 33.11
CA ILE A 38 0.18 -5.17 31.75
C ILE A 38 -0.09 -6.40 30.90
N PHE A 39 -0.95 -6.25 29.90
CA PHE A 39 -1.29 -7.28 28.93
C PHE A 39 -0.68 -6.92 27.59
N ASP A 40 -0.26 -7.92 26.84
CA ASP A 40 0.01 -7.72 25.42
C ASP A 40 -1.30 -7.56 24.63
N ARG A 41 -1.17 -7.14 23.38
CA ARG A 41 -2.29 -6.97 22.45
C ARG A 41 -3.05 -8.26 22.11
N HIS A 42 -2.50 -9.42 22.48
CA HIS A 42 -3.13 -10.73 22.38
C HIS A 42 -3.76 -11.19 23.71
N GLY A 43 -3.79 -10.31 24.72
CA GLY A 43 -4.37 -10.51 26.03
C GLY A 43 -3.60 -11.43 26.99
N GLN A 44 -2.35 -11.77 26.70
CA GLN A 44 -1.49 -12.44 27.67
C GLN A 44 -0.94 -11.44 28.68
N ARG A 45 -1.00 -11.78 29.97
CA ARG A 45 -0.40 -10.96 31.03
C ARG A 45 1.13 -11.06 30.97
N LYS A 46 1.80 -9.93 30.77
CA LYS A 46 3.27 -9.83 30.75
C LYS A 46 3.88 -9.42 32.08
N ASN A 47 3.24 -8.50 32.80
CA ASN A 47 3.75 -8.00 34.07
C ASN A 47 2.62 -7.54 35.02
N GLU A 48 2.96 -7.39 36.30
CA GLU A 48 2.08 -6.89 37.36
C GLU A 48 2.88 -6.00 38.32
N LEU A 49 2.47 -4.74 38.45
CA LEU A 49 3.07 -3.77 39.35
C LEU A 49 2.40 -3.82 40.71
N ASN A 50 3.17 -4.22 41.73
CA ASN A 50 2.72 -4.24 43.11
C ASN A 50 2.79 -2.84 43.72
N LEU A 51 1.62 -2.19 43.81
CA LEU A 51 1.48 -0.87 44.42
C LEU A 51 1.04 -1.01 45.89
N PRO A 52 1.45 -0.09 46.79
CA PRO A 52 1.06 -0.10 48.20
C PRO A 52 -0.37 0.39 48.43
N GLY A 53 -1.05 0.85 47.38
CA GLY A 53 -2.41 1.40 47.41
C GLY A 53 -3.09 1.31 46.05
N ARG A 54 -4.24 1.98 45.92
CA ARG A 54 -4.99 2.02 44.66
C ARG A 54 -4.23 2.87 43.65
N CYS A 55 -4.18 2.42 42.41
CA CYS A 55 -3.69 3.25 41.31
C CYS A 55 -4.56 4.50 41.16
N VAL A 56 -3.94 5.67 41.18
CA VAL A 56 -4.62 6.97 41.01
C VAL A 56 -4.54 7.43 39.56
N GLY A 57 -3.43 7.13 38.88
CA GLY A 57 -3.23 7.45 37.48
C GLY A 57 -2.04 6.72 36.91
N MET A 58 -2.06 6.59 35.59
CA MET A 58 -1.00 5.98 34.80
C MET A 58 -0.94 6.64 33.43
N ASP A 59 0.26 6.73 32.86
CA ASP A 59 0.46 7.18 31.48
C ASP A 59 1.77 6.61 30.91
N TRP A 60 1.82 6.49 29.58
CA TRP A 60 3.01 6.07 28.85
C TRP A 60 3.81 7.27 28.37
N ASP A 61 5.12 7.15 28.30
CA ASP A 61 5.98 8.17 27.70
C ASP A 61 5.74 8.30 26.19
N LYS A 62 6.37 9.30 25.55
CA LYS A 62 6.13 9.62 24.13
C LYS A 62 6.46 8.46 23.18
N ASP A 63 7.45 7.66 23.53
CA ASP A 63 7.92 6.55 22.69
C ASP A 63 7.18 5.23 23.02
N GLY A 64 6.46 5.20 24.14
CA GLY A 64 5.77 4.00 24.63
C GLY A 64 6.71 3.03 25.35
N ASP A 65 7.94 3.43 25.63
CA ASP A 65 8.96 2.62 26.29
C ASP A 65 8.71 2.51 27.79
N ILE A 66 8.16 3.56 28.42
CA ILE A 66 8.04 3.65 29.88
C ILE A 66 6.63 3.98 30.31
N LEU A 67 6.03 3.08 31.09
CA LEU A 67 4.78 3.30 31.81
C LEU A 67 5.09 3.90 33.19
N ALA A 68 4.50 5.05 33.51
CA ALA A 68 4.55 5.64 34.84
C ALA A 68 3.22 5.47 35.57
N VAL A 69 3.28 5.17 36.86
CA VAL A 69 2.13 4.83 37.71
C VAL A 69 2.27 5.47 39.08
N ILE A 70 1.17 6.03 39.59
CA ILE A 70 1.09 6.60 40.94
C ILE A 70 -0.01 5.93 41.76
N SER A 71 0.18 5.89 43.09
CA SER A 71 -0.78 5.31 44.03
C SER A 71 -1.14 6.28 45.16
N ASP A 72 -2.32 6.10 45.75
CA ASP A 72 -2.89 6.98 46.78
C ASP A 72 -2.19 6.90 48.15
N LYS A 73 -1.46 5.82 48.40
CA LYS A 73 -0.74 5.53 49.65
C LYS A 73 0.78 5.60 49.52
N SER A 74 1.31 6.12 48.42
CA SER A 74 2.76 6.26 48.19
C SER A 74 3.11 7.66 47.74
N SER A 75 4.32 8.12 48.08
CA SER A 75 4.97 9.29 47.46
C SER A 75 5.86 8.90 46.28
N SER A 76 5.99 7.61 45.97
CA SER A 76 6.84 7.11 44.89
C SER A 76 6.08 6.98 43.58
N VAL A 77 6.72 7.38 42.49
CA VAL A 77 6.29 7.10 41.12
C VAL A 77 6.93 5.78 40.70
N TYR A 78 6.11 4.85 40.23
CA TYR A 78 6.54 3.54 39.75
C TYR A 78 6.71 3.62 38.23
N LEU A 79 7.87 3.22 37.73
CA LEU A 79 8.16 3.17 36.30
C LEU A 79 8.34 1.72 35.86
N TRP A 80 7.74 1.36 34.73
CA TRP A 80 7.96 0.08 34.08
C TRP A 80 8.49 0.30 32.67
N ASP A 81 9.65 -0.30 32.39
CA ASP A 81 10.30 -0.28 31.09
C ASP A 81 9.83 -1.50 30.27
N ALA A 82 9.22 -1.23 29.12
CA ALA A 82 8.65 -2.23 28.22
C ALA A 82 9.70 -3.05 27.46
N ASN A 83 10.87 -2.47 27.21
CA ASN A 83 11.93 -3.08 26.41
C ASN A 83 12.74 -4.07 27.26
N VAL A 84 13.01 -3.71 28.52
CA VAL A 84 13.79 -4.54 29.45
C VAL A 84 12.89 -5.35 30.39
N ASN A 85 11.58 -5.09 30.37
CA ASN A 85 10.59 -5.66 31.28
C ASN A 85 10.97 -5.48 32.76
N LYS A 86 11.47 -4.28 33.11
CA LYS A 86 12.02 -3.98 34.44
C LYS A 86 11.24 -2.86 35.13
N THR A 87 10.98 -3.05 36.41
CA THR A 87 10.35 -2.04 37.27
C THR A 87 11.40 -1.23 38.02
N SER A 88 11.20 0.08 38.09
CA SER A 88 11.96 1.00 38.94
C SER A 88 11.03 1.95 39.69
N GLN A 89 11.56 2.64 40.70
CA GLN A 89 10.80 3.58 41.51
C GLN A 89 11.57 4.87 41.67
N ILE A 90 10.83 5.97 41.67
CA ILE A 90 11.35 7.32 41.88
C ILE A 90 10.63 7.92 43.06
N ASP A 91 11.37 8.28 44.10
CA ASP A 91 10.81 9.11 45.17
C ASP A 91 10.53 10.51 44.63
N SER A 92 9.28 10.95 44.68
CA SER A 92 8.90 12.30 44.25
C SER A 92 9.45 13.39 45.18
N GLY A 93 9.77 13.04 46.43
CA GLY A 93 10.07 14.01 47.50
C GLY A 93 8.86 14.82 47.94
N MET A 94 7.68 14.58 47.36
CA MET A 94 6.43 15.24 47.73
C MET A 94 5.77 14.52 48.91
N ARG A 95 5.36 15.27 49.93
CA ARG A 95 4.68 14.72 51.12
C ARG A 95 3.18 14.53 50.93
N ASP A 96 2.60 15.25 49.98
CA ASP A 96 1.17 15.21 49.69
C ASP A 96 0.82 14.04 48.77
N GLN A 97 -0.42 13.56 48.88
CA GLN A 97 -0.94 12.53 47.99
C GLN A 97 -0.95 13.03 46.53
N MET A 98 -0.42 12.20 45.64
CA MET A 98 -0.43 12.46 44.20
C MET A 98 -1.84 12.29 43.66
N SER A 99 -2.28 13.22 42.80
CA SER A 99 -3.63 13.27 42.24
C SER A 99 -3.66 13.14 40.72
N PHE A 100 -2.55 13.42 40.06
CA PHE A 100 -2.46 13.56 38.62
C PHE A 100 -1.09 13.10 38.12
N ILE A 101 -1.05 12.44 36.97
CA ILE A 101 0.18 12.07 36.27
C ILE A 101 -0.03 12.17 34.76
N LEU A 102 0.95 12.70 34.04
CA LEU A 102 0.91 12.78 32.58
C LEU A 102 2.30 12.94 31.97
N TRP A 103 2.62 12.11 30.98
CA TRP A 103 3.82 12.27 30.17
C TRP A 103 3.61 13.29 29.06
N SER A 104 4.68 14.01 28.72
CA SER A 104 4.73 14.87 27.55
C SER A 104 4.64 14.05 26.27
N LYS A 105 4.00 14.65 25.26
CA LYS A 105 3.87 14.11 23.90
C LYS A 105 5.14 14.36 23.06
N ALA A 106 5.95 15.35 23.43
CA ALA A 106 7.07 15.83 22.61
C ALA A 106 8.44 15.57 23.23
N GLY A 107 8.52 15.45 24.56
CA GLY A 107 9.78 15.27 25.28
C GLY A 107 9.72 14.21 26.38
N PRO A 108 10.87 13.83 26.96
CA PRO A 108 10.97 12.82 28.03
C PRO A 108 10.58 13.42 29.40
N LEU A 109 9.47 14.14 29.46
CA LEU A 109 9.01 14.87 30.64
C LEU A 109 7.76 14.23 31.23
N LEU A 110 7.76 14.02 32.54
CA LEU A 110 6.62 13.54 33.32
C LEU A 110 6.16 14.64 34.28
N ALA A 111 4.89 14.99 34.22
CA ALA A 111 4.25 15.86 35.20
C ALA A 111 3.52 15.02 36.24
N VAL A 112 3.69 15.34 37.52
CA VAL A 112 2.97 14.73 38.64
C VAL A 112 2.39 15.81 39.52
N GLY A 113 1.07 15.84 39.67
CA GLY A 113 0.33 16.81 40.49
C GLY A 113 -0.12 16.20 41.82
N THR A 114 -0.34 17.04 42.83
CA THR A 114 -0.82 16.61 44.17
C THR A 114 -2.19 17.17 44.53
N ASN A 115 -2.79 16.57 45.57
CA ASN A 115 -4.03 17.03 46.21
C ASN A 115 -3.92 18.44 46.83
N LYS A 116 -2.70 18.97 47.03
CA LYS A 116 -2.45 20.32 47.56
C LYS A 116 -1.99 21.32 46.51
N GLY A 117 -2.01 20.95 45.23
CA GLY A 117 -1.65 21.85 44.14
C GLY A 117 -0.14 21.99 43.91
N ASN A 118 0.66 21.07 44.44
CA ASN A 118 2.08 20.98 44.12
C ASN A 118 2.25 20.22 42.79
N LEU A 119 3.29 20.60 42.03
CA LEU A 119 3.63 20.00 40.75
C LEU A 119 5.08 19.52 40.80
N LEU A 120 5.33 18.31 40.32
CA LEU A 120 6.67 17.80 40.05
C LEU A 120 6.82 17.62 38.54
N ILE A 121 7.85 18.23 37.96
CA ILE A 121 8.33 17.90 36.62
C ILE A 121 9.54 16.99 36.75
N TYR A 122 9.49 15.83 36.13
CA TYR A 122 10.57 14.86 36.09
C TYR A 122 11.03 14.65 34.65
N ASN A 123 12.33 14.81 34.42
CA ASN A 123 12.94 14.51 33.13
C ASN A 123 13.60 13.13 33.18
N GLN A 124 13.06 12.19 32.42
CA GLN A 124 13.53 10.79 32.41
C GLN A 124 14.98 10.66 31.93
N GLN A 125 15.33 11.38 30.87
CA GLN A 125 16.64 11.27 30.23
C GLN A 125 17.77 11.75 31.15
N THR A 126 17.53 12.84 31.89
CA THR A 126 18.53 13.45 32.79
C THR A 126 18.37 13.03 34.24
N SER A 127 17.29 12.30 34.57
CA SER A 127 16.85 12.03 35.94
C SER A 127 16.64 13.27 36.83
N ARG A 128 16.50 14.46 36.22
CA ARG A 128 16.30 15.72 36.93
C ARG A 128 14.87 15.84 37.45
N LYS A 129 14.72 16.26 38.71
CA LYS A 129 13.44 16.52 39.38
C LYS A 129 13.31 18.01 39.66
N ILE A 130 12.20 18.62 39.25
CA ILE A 130 11.89 20.03 39.44
C ILE A 130 10.58 20.12 40.24
N PRO A 131 10.64 20.25 41.57
CA PRO A 131 9.46 20.46 42.39
C PRO A 131 9.03 21.93 42.32
N VAL A 132 7.76 22.15 41.99
CA VAL A 132 7.09 23.46 41.96
C VAL A 132 6.02 23.46 43.04
N LEU A 133 6.32 24.13 44.15
CA LEU A 133 5.44 24.21 45.30
C LEU A 133 4.42 25.33 45.13
N GLY A 134 3.16 25.08 45.51
CA GLY A 134 2.09 26.08 45.47
C GLY A 134 1.70 26.52 44.06
N LYS A 135 1.88 25.67 43.05
CA LYS A 135 1.45 25.94 41.67
C LYS A 135 -0.05 26.24 41.60
N HIS A 136 -0.83 25.48 42.36
CA HIS A 136 -2.25 25.67 42.61
C HIS A 136 -2.51 25.68 44.12
N THR A 137 -3.65 26.23 44.53
CA THR A 137 -4.03 26.26 45.96
C THR A 137 -4.83 25.03 46.40
N LYS A 138 -5.30 24.24 45.44
CA LYS A 138 -6.05 23.00 45.64
C LYS A 138 -5.58 21.90 44.69
N ARG A 139 -6.23 20.74 44.75
CA ARG A 139 -5.95 19.54 43.96
C ARG A 139 -5.84 19.86 42.47
N ILE A 140 -4.78 19.34 41.83
CA ILE A 140 -4.68 19.30 40.36
C ILE A 140 -5.53 18.12 39.87
N THR A 141 -6.48 18.38 38.99
CA THR A 141 -7.50 17.39 38.58
C THR A 141 -7.27 16.86 37.17
N CYS A 142 -6.79 17.71 36.27
CA CYS A 142 -6.63 17.41 34.86
C CYS A 142 -5.48 18.22 34.26
N GLY A 143 -5.03 17.80 33.08
CA GLY A 143 -4.00 18.52 32.35
C GLY A 143 -3.70 17.90 31.00
N CYS A 144 -2.97 18.63 30.17
CA CYS A 144 -2.54 18.19 28.85
C CYS A 144 -1.19 18.80 28.51
N TRP A 145 -0.34 18.04 27.85
CA TRP A 145 0.85 18.55 27.18
C TRP A 145 0.54 18.92 25.73
N SER A 146 1.18 19.98 25.26
CA SER A 146 1.20 20.35 23.84
C SER A 146 2.36 19.70 23.09
N SER A 147 2.29 19.73 21.77
CA SER A 147 3.41 19.37 20.87
C SER A 147 4.65 20.26 21.05
N GLN A 148 4.52 21.42 21.70
CA GLN A 148 5.60 22.36 22.00
C GLN A 148 6.15 22.24 23.43
N ASN A 149 5.82 21.17 24.17
CA ASN A 149 6.18 20.99 25.58
C ASN A 149 5.64 22.09 26.54
N LEU A 150 4.51 22.72 26.19
CA LEU A 150 3.71 23.49 27.16
C LEU A 150 2.77 22.55 27.92
N LEU A 151 2.62 22.76 29.23
CA LEU A 151 1.76 21.98 30.11
C LEU A 151 0.58 22.83 30.60
N ALA A 152 -0.63 22.45 30.23
CA ALA A 152 -1.85 23.02 30.78
C ALA A 152 -2.33 22.17 31.96
N LEU A 153 -2.68 22.80 33.08
CA LEU A 153 -3.18 22.16 34.30
C LEU A 153 -4.47 22.84 34.74
N GLY A 154 -5.47 22.04 35.09
CA GLY A 154 -6.69 22.48 35.75
C GLY A 154 -6.73 22.05 37.22
N SER A 155 -7.27 22.92 38.07
CA SER A 155 -7.40 22.67 39.51
C SER A 155 -8.79 23.02 40.08
N GLU A 156 -9.16 22.38 41.18
CA GLU A 156 -10.35 22.71 42.01
C GLU A 156 -10.31 24.13 42.61
N ASP A 157 -9.20 24.85 42.46
CA ASP A 157 -9.14 26.29 42.75
C ASP A 157 -9.79 27.15 41.64
N CYS A 158 -10.44 26.51 40.67
CA CYS A 158 -11.11 27.15 39.54
C CYS A 158 -10.14 27.96 38.67
N SER A 159 -8.90 27.52 38.55
CA SER A 159 -7.92 28.12 37.65
C SER A 159 -7.30 27.09 36.69
N VAL A 160 -6.89 27.59 35.54
CA VAL A 160 -6.13 26.86 34.52
C VAL A 160 -4.80 27.56 34.33
N THR A 161 -3.70 26.83 34.51
CA THR A 161 -2.34 27.35 34.30
C THR A 161 -1.73 26.71 33.07
N ILE A 162 -1.01 27.50 32.27
CA ILE A 162 -0.14 27.02 31.18
C ILE A 162 1.29 27.26 31.61
N SER A 163 2.11 26.20 31.57
CA SER A 163 3.47 26.21 32.09
C SER A 163 4.47 25.78 31.02
N ASN A 164 5.70 26.24 31.14
CA ASN A 164 6.82 25.73 30.34
C ASN A 164 7.29 24.36 30.86
N GLN A 165 8.29 23.79 30.20
CA GLN A 165 8.93 22.51 30.57
C GLN A 165 9.64 22.52 31.94
N GLU A 166 9.91 23.68 32.53
CA GLU A 166 10.50 23.81 33.87
C GLU A 166 9.43 23.96 34.95
N GLY A 167 8.16 24.07 34.56
CA GLY A 167 7.02 24.25 35.45
C GLY A 167 6.70 25.72 35.76
N ASP A 168 7.41 26.68 35.17
CA ASP A 168 7.10 28.11 35.31
C ASP A 168 5.79 28.45 34.62
N THR A 169 4.96 29.27 35.25
CA THR A 169 3.69 29.72 34.68
C THR A 169 3.93 30.73 33.55
N VAL A 170 3.54 30.37 32.33
CA VAL A 170 3.54 31.26 31.15
C VAL A 170 2.24 32.06 31.11
N ARG A 171 1.10 31.41 31.35
CA ARG A 171 -0.23 32.03 31.39
C ARG A 171 -1.08 31.40 32.50
N GLN A 172 -2.04 32.16 32.99
CA GLN A 172 -3.04 31.68 33.94
C GLN A 172 -4.37 32.37 33.65
N THR A 173 -5.46 31.61 33.78
CA THR A 173 -6.81 32.13 33.66
C THR A 173 -7.72 31.49 34.69
N SER A 174 -8.77 32.18 35.11
CA SER A 174 -9.80 31.66 36.00
C SER A 174 -11.00 31.17 35.20
N VAL A 175 -11.60 30.08 35.65
CA VAL A 175 -12.80 29.48 35.06
C VAL A 175 -13.95 29.55 36.05
N ARG A 176 -15.19 29.51 35.55
CA ARG A 176 -16.41 29.70 36.36
C ARG A 176 -16.71 28.54 37.32
N SER A 177 -16.11 27.37 37.09
CA SER A 177 -16.33 26.15 37.85
C SER A 177 -15.14 25.21 37.67
N ASP A 178 -15.20 24.02 38.27
CA ASP A 178 -14.08 23.08 38.27
C ASP A 178 -13.76 22.59 36.85
N PRO A 179 -12.48 22.66 36.43
CA PRO A 179 -12.03 22.10 35.16
C PRO A 179 -11.96 20.57 35.26
N ALA A 180 -12.61 19.88 34.32
CA ALA A 180 -12.74 18.42 34.31
C ALA A 180 -11.84 17.73 33.28
N ASP A 181 -11.70 18.31 32.08
CA ASP A 181 -10.86 17.79 30.99
C ASP A 181 -10.22 18.98 30.25
N VAL A 182 -8.98 18.81 29.79
CA VAL A 182 -8.17 19.87 29.15
C VAL A 182 -7.48 19.28 27.93
N GLN A 183 -7.51 19.98 26.79
CA GLN A 183 -6.82 19.55 25.57
C GLN A 183 -6.20 20.75 24.85
N PHE A 184 -4.99 20.55 24.33
CA PHE A 184 -4.35 21.47 23.39
C PHE A 184 -4.75 21.14 21.95
N SER A 185 -4.99 22.18 21.16
CA SER A 185 -5.20 22.06 19.71
C SER A 185 -5.00 23.41 19.00
N VAL A 186 -5.34 23.45 17.71
CA VAL A 186 -5.33 24.65 16.87
C VAL A 186 -6.75 24.92 16.40
N MET A 187 -7.22 26.15 16.58
CA MET A 187 -8.50 26.59 16.04
C MET A 187 -8.46 26.67 14.52
N LYS A 188 -9.58 26.38 13.88
CA LYS A 188 -9.74 26.53 12.43
C LYS A 188 -9.66 28.01 12.03
N THR A 189 -8.74 28.37 11.15
CA THR A 189 -8.55 29.74 10.64
C THR A 189 -8.52 29.78 9.10
N ASP A 190 -8.91 30.92 8.52
CA ASP A 190 -8.86 31.16 7.06
C ASP A 190 -7.40 31.16 6.52
N GLU A 191 -6.43 31.54 7.36
CA GLU A 191 -5.00 31.56 7.04
C GLU A 191 -4.31 30.26 7.47
N ARG A 192 -3.21 29.87 6.80
CA ARG A 192 -2.32 28.79 7.26
C ARG A 192 -1.85 29.12 8.68
N SER A 193 -2.47 28.49 9.66
CA SER A 193 -2.20 28.68 11.08
C SER A 193 -0.71 28.57 11.37
N SER A 194 -0.21 29.44 12.25
CA SER A 194 1.15 29.37 12.80
C SER A 194 1.48 27.94 13.26
N PRO A 195 2.73 27.47 13.10
CA PRO A 195 3.08 26.09 13.44
C PRO A 195 2.95 25.84 14.95
N GLY A 196 1.84 25.21 15.33
CA GLY A 196 1.66 24.52 16.61
C GLY A 196 0.45 24.95 17.43
N GLU A 197 0.19 24.19 18.49
CA GLU A 197 -1.04 24.22 19.29
C GLU A 197 -1.16 25.52 20.10
N SER A 198 -1.99 26.44 19.60
CA SER A 198 -2.17 27.78 20.18
C SER A 198 -3.38 27.88 21.11
N THR A 199 -4.24 26.87 21.18
CA THR A 199 -5.51 26.95 21.91
C THR A 199 -5.62 25.85 22.96
N VAL A 200 -5.98 26.24 24.17
CA VAL A 200 -6.35 25.34 25.27
C VAL A 200 -7.87 25.29 25.36
N SER A 201 -8.42 24.09 25.23
CA SER A 201 -9.83 23.80 25.49
C SER A 201 -9.98 23.17 26.86
N VAL A 202 -11.07 23.50 27.56
CA VAL A 202 -11.34 23.03 28.91
C VAL A 202 -12.84 22.78 29.09
N ALA A 203 -13.22 21.57 29.52
CA ALA A 203 -14.58 21.30 29.97
C ALA A 203 -14.77 21.83 31.40
N VAL A 204 -15.62 22.85 31.56
CA VAL A 204 -15.83 23.56 32.83
C VAL A 204 -17.15 23.15 33.45
N GLY A 205 -17.11 22.69 34.71
CA GLY A 205 -18.30 22.26 35.46
C GLY A 205 -19.11 21.14 34.77
N LYS A 206 -18.49 20.43 33.81
CA LYS A 206 -19.13 19.47 32.90
C LYS A 206 -20.36 20.03 32.15
N LYS A 207 -20.41 21.34 31.89
CA LYS A 207 -21.56 22.01 31.24
C LYS A 207 -21.15 22.91 30.09
N THR A 208 -20.04 23.62 30.24
CA THR A 208 -19.55 24.54 29.22
C THR A 208 -18.18 24.08 28.71
N LEU A 209 -17.88 24.45 27.47
CA LEU A 209 -16.56 24.27 26.88
C LEU A 209 -15.90 25.64 26.77
N PHE A 210 -14.80 25.82 27.49
CA PHE A 210 -14.02 27.05 27.52
C PHE A 210 -12.81 26.91 26.59
N LEU A 211 -12.63 27.85 25.68
CA LEU A 211 -11.52 27.92 24.73
C LEU A 211 -10.69 29.16 25.04
N PHE A 212 -9.40 28.93 25.28
CA PHE A 212 -8.42 29.95 25.61
C PHE A 212 -7.31 29.95 24.58
N ASN A 213 -7.27 30.99 23.76
CA ASN A 213 -6.23 31.18 22.75
C ASN A 213 -5.01 31.86 23.40
N LEU A 214 -3.84 31.23 23.30
CA LEU A 214 -2.59 31.76 23.84
C LEU A 214 -2.13 33.04 23.13
N ASN A 215 -2.53 33.20 21.86
CA ASN A 215 -2.19 34.36 21.03
C ASN A 215 -3.16 35.52 21.25
N ASP A 216 -4.37 35.25 21.74
CA ASP A 216 -5.39 36.25 22.06
C ASP A 216 -6.01 35.95 23.45
N PRO A 217 -5.25 36.16 24.54
CA PRO A 217 -5.66 35.76 25.88
C PRO A 217 -6.81 36.61 26.44
N ASP A 218 -7.06 37.79 25.86
CA ASP A 218 -8.06 38.74 26.35
C ASP A 218 -9.49 38.37 25.90
N ASN A 219 -9.63 37.51 24.88
CA ASN A 219 -10.92 37.11 24.31
C ASN A 219 -11.18 35.59 24.40
N PRO A 220 -11.31 35.01 25.62
CA PRO A 220 -11.69 33.62 25.75
C PRO A 220 -13.12 33.37 25.28
N ILE A 221 -13.37 32.19 24.72
CA ILE A 221 -14.67 31.79 24.20
C ILE A 221 -15.28 30.74 25.13
N GLU A 222 -16.46 31.00 25.66
CA GLU A 222 -17.20 30.02 26.47
C GLU A 222 -18.44 29.56 25.70
N LEU A 223 -18.50 28.26 25.39
CA LEU A 223 -19.59 27.64 24.68
C LEU A 223 -20.50 26.91 25.67
N ALA A 224 -21.77 27.31 25.70
CA ALA A 224 -22.82 26.65 26.47
C ALA A 224 -23.72 25.84 25.52
N PHE A 225 -24.16 24.68 25.99
CA PHE A 225 -24.94 23.74 25.18
C PHE A 225 -26.37 23.61 25.72
N GLN A 226 -27.25 23.04 24.89
CA GLN A 226 -28.64 22.83 25.27
C GLN A 226 -28.74 21.91 26.50
N GLN A 227 -29.56 22.30 27.48
CA GLN A 227 -29.71 21.53 28.74
C GLN A 227 -30.21 20.10 28.51
N ARG A 228 -30.93 19.86 27.41
CA ARG A 228 -31.44 18.53 27.03
C ARG A 228 -30.33 17.49 26.81
N TYR A 229 -29.11 17.92 26.49
CA TYR A 229 -27.98 17.00 26.29
C TYR A 229 -27.43 16.46 27.62
N GLY A 230 -27.62 17.19 28.72
CA GLY A 230 -27.05 16.85 30.03
C GLY A 230 -25.62 17.33 30.20
N HIS A 231 -24.79 16.54 30.87
CA HIS A 231 -23.41 16.90 31.20
C HIS A 231 -22.44 16.48 30.08
N ILE A 232 -21.40 17.28 29.85
CA ILE A 232 -20.27 16.90 29.00
C ILE A 232 -19.53 15.75 29.68
N ILE A 233 -19.48 14.60 29.03
CA ILE A 233 -18.77 13.41 29.52
C ILE A 233 -17.32 13.37 29.02
N SER A 234 -17.11 13.72 27.75
CA SER A 234 -15.82 13.77 27.08
C SER A 234 -15.94 14.59 25.80
N TYR A 235 -14.85 15.16 25.32
CA TYR A 235 -14.78 15.78 24.01
C TYR A 235 -13.43 15.46 23.36
N ARG A 236 -13.36 15.57 22.03
CA ARG A 236 -12.15 15.30 21.25
C ARG A 236 -12.03 16.25 20.07
N TRP A 237 -10.85 16.82 19.90
CA TRP A 237 -10.48 17.53 18.68
C TRP A 237 -10.18 16.54 17.55
N TYR A 238 -10.54 16.91 16.33
CA TYR A 238 -10.21 16.14 15.13
C TYR A 238 -10.18 17.02 13.88
N GLY A 239 -9.53 16.51 12.82
CA GLY A 239 -9.36 17.22 11.55
C GLY A 239 -8.76 18.62 11.74
N ASP A 240 -9.21 19.56 10.93
CA ASP A 240 -8.72 20.95 10.91
C ASP A 240 -9.48 21.83 11.91
N GLY A 241 -9.50 21.45 13.19
CA GLY A 241 -10.10 22.25 14.25
C GLY A 241 -11.60 22.00 14.48
N TYR A 242 -12.08 20.78 14.27
CA TYR A 242 -13.42 20.36 14.71
C TYR A 242 -13.36 19.75 16.10
N ILE A 243 -14.46 19.85 16.86
CA ILE A 243 -14.59 19.23 18.16
C ILE A 243 -15.85 18.37 18.18
N LEU A 244 -15.69 17.10 18.56
CA LEU A 244 -16.78 16.20 18.87
C LEU A 244 -16.97 16.14 20.38
N ILE A 245 -18.18 16.41 20.85
CA ILE A 245 -18.54 16.48 22.27
C ILE A 245 -19.59 15.43 22.57
N GLY A 246 -19.31 14.52 23.50
CA GLY A 246 -20.28 13.56 24.03
C GLY A 246 -20.98 14.09 25.28
N PHE A 247 -22.29 13.82 25.39
CA PHE A 247 -23.11 14.23 26.51
C PHE A 247 -23.85 13.08 27.17
N SER A 248 -24.08 13.19 28.48
CA SER A 248 -24.60 12.11 29.33
C SER A 248 -25.98 11.58 28.92
N GLN A 249 -26.85 12.38 28.29
CA GLN A 249 -28.18 11.96 27.84
C GLN A 249 -28.15 11.25 26.46
N GLY A 250 -27.01 10.70 26.06
CA GLY A 250 -26.94 9.88 24.85
C GLY A 250 -26.74 10.64 23.54
N TYR A 251 -26.40 11.94 23.63
CA TYR A 251 -26.13 12.79 22.47
C TYR A 251 -24.64 12.94 22.26
N PHE A 252 -24.21 13.03 21.00
CA PHE A 252 -22.97 13.72 20.68
C PHE A 252 -23.23 14.85 19.68
N VAL A 253 -22.42 15.89 19.76
CA VAL A 253 -22.49 17.09 18.93
C VAL A 253 -21.13 17.38 18.34
N VAL A 254 -21.10 17.85 17.10
CA VAL A 254 -19.90 18.33 16.42
C VAL A 254 -20.00 19.83 16.21
N ILE A 255 -18.91 20.54 16.54
CA ILE A 255 -18.80 21.98 16.36
C ILE A 255 -17.54 22.34 15.56
N SER A 256 -17.63 23.47 14.84
CA SER A 256 -16.50 24.15 14.20
C SER A 256 -15.85 25.09 15.20
N THR A 257 -14.52 25.14 15.25
CA THR A 257 -13.81 26.21 15.98
C THR A 257 -13.53 27.45 15.15
N HIS A 258 -13.99 27.49 13.89
CA HIS A 258 -13.84 28.66 13.06
C HIS A 258 -14.66 29.83 13.62
N ILE A 259 -14.06 31.01 13.76
CA ILE A 259 -14.69 32.18 14.41
C ILE A 259 -16.04 32.62 13.80
N ARG A 260 -16.36 32.25 12.55
CA ARG A 260 -17.62 32.58 11.87
C ARG A 260 -18.75 31.61 12.22
N GLU A 261 -18.40 30.38 12.57
CA GLU A 261 -19.31 29.26 12.84
C GLU A 261 -19.23 28.81 14.30
N ILE A 262 -18.32 29.37 15.08
CA ILE A 262 -18.11 28.98 16.48
C ILE A 262 -19.40 29.18 17.28
N GLY A 263 -19.77 28.17 18.05
CA GLY A 263 -21.05 28.12 18.76
C GLY A 263 -22.22 27.62 17.92
N GLN A 264 -22.05 27.33 16.63
CA GLN A 264 -23.03 26.60 15.84
C GLN A 264 -22.76 25.08 15.91
N GLU A 265 -23.84 24.31 16.05
CA GLU A 265 -23.81 22.85 16.03
C GLU A 265 -23.85 22.39 14.56
N LEU A 266 -22.73 21.89 14.03
CA LEU A 266 -22.64 21.40 12.65
C LEU A 266 -23.43 20.09 12.48
N PHE A 267 -23.40 19.25 13.50
CA PHE A 267 -24.06 17.96 13.52
C PHE A 267 -24.44 17.58 14.95
N GLN A 268 -25.57 16.90 15.09
CA GLN A 268 -26.05 16.33 16.35
C GLN A 268 -26.62 14.94 16.08
N ALA A 269 -26.34 13.98 16.96
CA ALA A 269 -26.94 12.65 16.90
C ALA A 269 -27.30 12.15 18.29
N HIS A 270 -28.51 11.59 18.43
CA HIS A 270 -28.95 10.89 19.64
C HIS A 270 -28.75 9.40 19.42
N ASN A 271 -27.53 8.94 19.71
CA ASN A 271 -27.13 7.58 19.39
C ASN A 271 -27.45 6.59 20.50
N HIS A 272 -27.51 7.03 21.74
CA HIS A 272 -27.81 6.17 22.87
C HIS A 272 -29.08 6.70 23.51
N LYS A 273 -30.05 5.82 23.76
CA LYS A 273 -31.36 6.16 24.28
C LYS A 273 -31.30 6.63 25.74
N ASP A 274 -30.53 5.96 26.58
CA ASP A 274 -30.52 6.18 28.03
C ASP A 274 -29.28 6.96 28.46
N SER A 275 -28.08 6.50 28.08
CA SER A 275 -26.84 7.14 28.49
C SER A 275 -25.69 6.93 27.51
N LEU A 276 -24.86 7.96 27.36
CA LEU A 276 -23.55 7.88 26.71
C LEU A 276 -22.47 8.05 27.78
N THR A 277 -21.48 7.16 27.80
CA THR A 277 -20.45 7.12 28.85
C THR A 277 -19.08 7.55 28.36
N SER A 278 -18.74 7.28 27.09
CA SER A 278 -17.47 7.71 26.50
C SER A 278 -17.56 7.93 24.99
N VAL A 279 -16.67 8.79 24.49
CA VAL A 279 -16.41 8.99 23.06
C VAL A 279 -14.92 8.95 22.80
N ALA A 280 -14.52 8.31 21.70
CA ALA A 280 -13.14 8.27 21.23
C ALA A 280 -13.09 8.63 19.74
N ILE A 281 -11.93 9.09 19.28
CA ILE A 281 -11.62 9.36 17.88
C ILE A 281 -10.33 8.62 17.51
N SER A 282 -10.33 7.97 16.34
CA SER A 282 -9.12 7.46 15.71
C SER A 282 -8.80 8.32 14.49
N SER A 283 -7.72 9.11 14.60
CA SER A 283 -7.22 9.90 13.47
C SER A 283 -6.68 9.01 12.35
N ALA A 284 -6.13 7.83 12.69
CA ALA A 284 -5.60 6.87 11.72
C ALA A 284 -6.69 6.23 10.84
N LEU A 285 -7.89 6.01 11.38
CA LEU A 285 -9.04 5.50 10.62
C LEU A 285 -9.99 6.60 10.13
N ASN A 286 -9.82 7.83 10.61
CA ASN A 286 -10.79 8.92 10.46
C ASN A 286 -12.20 8.52 10.94
N LYS A 287 -12.28 7.84 12.10
CA LYS A 287 -13.55 7.35 12.69
C LYS A 287 -13.77 7.84 14.12
N ALA A 288 -15.03 7.98 14.49
CA ALA A 288 -15.47 8.27 15.86
C ALA A 288 -16.27 7.10 16.45
N ALA A 289 -15.98 6.71 17.68
CA ALA A 289 -16.72 5.67 18.41
C ALA A 289 -17.37 6.27 19.63
N SER A 290 -18.62 5.91 19.84
CA SER A 290 -19.43 6.29 21.01
C SER A 290 -19.92 5.03 21.71
N CYS A 291 -19.83 4.96 23.04
CA CYS A 291 -20.36 3.86 23.82
C CYS A 291 -21.41 4.31 24.83
N GLY A 292 -22.44 3.49 24.95
CA GLY A 292 -23.63 3.74 25.77
C GLY A 292 -24.63 2.60 25.56
N ASP A 293 -25.51 2.38 26.54
CA ASP A 293 -26.61 1.40 26.44
C ASP A 293 -26.19 0.01 25.93
N ASN A 294 -25.05 -0.51 26.41
CA ASN A 294 -24.46 -1.78 25.98
C ASN A 294 -24.12 -1.86 24.48
N SER A 295 -24.03 -0.72 23.80
CA SER A 295 -23.74 -0.62 22.38
C SER A 295 -22.54 0.28 22.11
N ILE A 296 -21.78 -0.10 21.09
CA ILE A 296 -20.71 0.71 20.52
C ILE A 296 -21.14 1.09 19.13
N LYS A 297 -21.13 2.39 18.85
CA LYS A 297 -21.58 2.96 17.57
C LYS A 297 -20.43 3.74 16.94
N ILE A 298 -20.04 3.33 15.74
CA ILE A 298 -18.90 3.88 14.98
C ILE A 298 -19.41 4.67 13.78
N HIS A 299 -18.88 5.87 13.60
CA HIS A 299 -19.19 6.79 12.50
C HIS A 299 -17.91 7.13 11.74
N ASP A 300 -18.01 7.30 10.43
CA ASP A 300 -16.97 7.94 9.65
C ASP A 300 -17.01 9.46 9.92
N LEU A 301 -15.86 10.06 10.20
CA LEU A 301 -15.77 11.51 10.43
C LEU A 301 -16.00 12.33 9.15
N SER A 302 -15.84 11.73 7.98
CA SER A 302 -16.16 12.35 6.69
C SER A 302 -17.68 12.38 6.43
N GLU A 303 -18.42 11.37 6.89
CA GLU A 303 -19.86 11.25 6.70
C GLU A 303 -20.59 10.80 7.98
N LEU A 304 -20.73 11.74 8.91
CA LEU A 304 -21.32 11.49 10.24
C LEU A 304 -22.79 11.05 10.24
N LYS A 305 -23.49 11.19 9.10
CA LYS A 305 -24.91 10.83 8.98
C LYS A 305 -25.12 9.32 8.92
N GLU A 306 -24.15 8.59 8.37
CA GLU A 306 -24.23 7.14 8.25
C GLU A 306 -23.40 6.46 9.35
N MET A 307 -23.93 5.35 9.85
CA MET A 307 -23.24 4.53 10.84
C MET A 307 -22.43 3.46 10.12
N ASP A 308 -21.12 3.47 10.34
CA ASP A 308 -20.20 2.49 9.74
C ASP A 308 -20.34 1.12 10.40
N ALA A 309 -20.49 1.09 11.74
CA ALA A 309 -20.69 -0.15 12.48
C ALA A 309 -21.45 0.04 13.80
N ILE A 310 -22.18 -1.01 14.20
CA ILE A 310 -22.84 -1.13 15.50
C ILE A 310 -22.42 -2.45 16.13
N VAL A 311 -22.00 -2.42 17.38
CA VAL A 311 -21.63 -3.59 18.18
C VAL A 311 -22.51 -3.61 19.41
N ASN A 312 -23.26 -4.68 19.61
CA ASN A 312 -24.08 -4.87 20.80
C ASN A 312 -23.42 -5.90 21.72
N LEU A 313 -23.32 -5.57 23.00
CA LEU A 313 -22.78 -6.43 24.05
C LEU A 313 -23.93 -6.88 24.96
N GLU A 314 -24.66 -7.90 24.51
CA GLU A 314 -25.88 -8.38 25.17
C GLU A 314 -25.62 -8.98 26.57
N ASP A 315 -24.41 -9.51 26.81
CA ASP A 315 -24.04 -10.15 28.08
C ASP A 315 -23.78 -9.15 29.23
N GLU A 316 -23.65 -7.86 28.95
CA GLU A 316 -23.20 -6.85 29.91
C GLU A 316 -24.36 -6.04 30.51
N THR A 317 -25.03 -6.52 31.56
CA THR A 317 -26.28 -5.90 32.04
C THR A 317 -26.14 -4.55 32.77
N GLN A 318 -24.95 -3.96 32.90
CA GLN A 318 -24.70 -2.72 33.66
C GLN A 318 -24.09 -1.58 32.84
N GLY A 319 -24.00 -1.69 31.51
CA GLY A 319 -23.48 -0.59 30.70
C GLY A 319 -21.97 -0.64 30.45
N LEU A 320 -21.58 0.08 29.41
CA LEU A 320 -20.19 0.36 29.06
C LEU A 320 -19.69 1.58 29.85
N ASP A 321 -18.37 1.76 29.91
CA ASP A 321 -17.74 2.83 30.68
C ASP A 321 -16.84 3.69 29.77
N GLN A 322 -15.63 3.24 29.45
CA GLN A 322 -14.64 3.99 28.67
C GLN A 322 -14.35 3.35 27.30
N LEU A 323 -13.96 4.19 26.32
CA LEU A 323 -13.42 3.79 25.02
C LEU A 323 -12.00 4.33 24.83
N SER A 324 -11.14 3.54 24.19
CA SER A 324 -9.86 4.03 23.66
C SER A 324 -9.41 3.18 22.48
N TRP A 325 -9.01 3.85 21.39
CA TRP A 325 -8.25 3.25 20.31
C TRP A 325 -6.76 3.20 20.61
N THR A 326 -6.05 2.29 19.96
CA THR A 326 -4.61 2.37 19.73
C THR A 326 -4.29 3.50 18.74
N ASP A 327 -3.10 4.06 18.81
CA ASP A 327 -2.70 5.20 17.97
C ASP A 327 -2.73 4.87 16.47
N ASP A 328 -2.47 3.61 16.11
CA ASP A 328 -2.54 3.08 14.74
C ASP A 328 -3.97 2.73 14.27
N GLY A 329 -4.96 2.79 15.18
CA GLY A 329 -6.35 2.43 14.92
C GLY A 329 -6.60 0.95 14.67
N GLN A 330 -5.66 0.05 14.96
CA GLN A 330 -5.88 -1.39 14.78
C GLN A 330 -6.80 -1.99 15.84
N LEU A 331 -6.71 -1.52 17.10
CA LEU A 331 -7.46 -2.09 18.22
C LEU A 331 -8.31 -1.04 18.94
N LEU A 332 -9.54 -1.42 19.30
CA LEU A 332 -10.47 -0.64 20.11
C LEU A 332 -10.72 -1.35 21.44
N ALA A 333 -10.31 -0.74 22.54
CA ALA A 333 -10.61 -1.22 23.90
C ALA A 333 -11.85 -0.53 24.47
N VAL A 334 -12.72 -1.33 25.09
CA VAL A 334 -13.95 -0.91 25.74
C VAL A 334 -14.03 -1.53 27.13
N SER A 335 -14.15 -0.69 28.16
CA SER A 335 -14.40 -1.17 29.52
C SER A 335 -15.88 -1.22 29.84
N THR A 336 -16.25 -2.11 30.76
CA THR A 336 -17.61 -2.23 31.31
C THR A 336 -17.62 -1.75 32.76
N GLN A 337 -18.79 -1.33 33.24
CA GLN A 337 -18.93 -0.87 34.64
C GLN A 337 -18.69 -1.99 35.67
N ARG A 338 -18.77 -3.25 35.23
CA ARG A 338 -18.42 -4.45 36.03
C ARG A 338 -16.91 -4.73 36.07
N GLY A 339 -16.11 -3.91 35.39
CA GLY A 339 -14.67 -4.05 35.30
C GLY A 339 -14.19 -5.03 34.23
N ALA A 340 -15.03 -5.45 33.27
CA ALA A 340 -14.53 -6.22 32.12
C ALA A 340 -13.86 -5.28 31.10
N LEU A 341 -12.91 -5.82 30.33
CA LEU A 341 -12.25 -5.10 29.24
C LEU A 341 -12.36 -5.93 27.95
N HIS A 342 -13.07 -5.40 26.97
CA HIS A 342 -13.19 -5.98 25.63
C HIS A 342 -12.24 -5.27 24.67
N VAL A 343 -11.49 -6.02 23.88
CA VAL A 343 -10.62 -5.48 22.83
C VAL A 343 -11.11 -6.00 21.48
N PHE A 344 -11.42 -5.10 20.56
CA PHE A 344 -11.89 -5.40 19.21
C PHE A 344 -10.84 -5.03 18.18
N LEU A 345 -10.71 -5.87 17.15
CA LEU A 345 -9.89 -5.59 15.98
C LEU A 345 -10.68 -4.74 14.98
N THR A 346 -10.23 -3.51 14.72
CA THR A 346 -10.87 -2.56 13.81
C THR A 346 -10.23 -2.50 12.43
N ARG A 347 -8.95 -2.86 12.30
CA ARG A 347 -8.23 -2.89 11.02
C ARG A 347 -7.22 -4.03 11.01
N LEU A 348 -7.21 -4.82 9.93
CA LEU A 348 -6.16 -5.79 9.66
C LEU A 348 -5.09 -5.19 8.72
N PRO A 349 -3.80 -5.47 8.96
CA PRO A 349 -2.76 -5.23 7.95
C PRO A 349 -3.08 -5.93 6.63
N ILE A 350 -2.98 -5.21 5.50
CA ILE A 350 -3.22 -5.78 4.17
C ILE A 350 -1.95 -6.51 3.70
N LEU A 351 -1.75 -7.69 4.26
CA LEU A 351 -0.65 -8.59 3.90
C LEU A 351 -1.21 -9.72 3.06
N GLY A 352 -0.71 -9.81 1.83
CA GLY A 352 -1.12 -10.80 0.87
C GLY A 352 -0.14 -10.88 -0.29
N HIS A 353 0.03 -12.11 -0.79
CA HIS A 353 0.92 -12.48 -1.88
C HIS A 353 0.28 -13.59 -2.72
N SER A 354 0.76 -13.75 -3.95
CA SER A 354 0.27 -14.73 -4.92
C SER A 354 1.42 -15.50 -5.55
N CYS A 355 1.22 -16.78 -5.85
CA CYS A 355 2.10 -17.58 -6.70
C CYS A 355 1.23 -18.40 -7.65
N GLY A 356 1.28 -18.08 -8.95
CA GLY A 356 0.30 -18.60 -9.91
C GLY A 356 -1.12 -18.26 -9.47
N THR A 357 -1.96 -19.27 -9.34
CA THR A 357 -3.37 -19.19 -8.91
C THR A 357 -3.56 -19.24 -7.39
N ARG A 358 -2.50 -19.57 -6.64
CA ARG A 358 -2.53 -19.70 -5.18
C ARG A 358 -2.31 -18.34 -4.52
N LEU A 359 -3.17 -18.02 -3.56
CA LEU A 359 -3.14 -16.79 -2.78
C LEU A 359 -2.87 -17.11 -1.32
N ALA A 360 -2.03 -16.32 -0.66
CA ALA A 360 -1.94 -16.29 0.79
C ALA A 360 -2.22 -14.87 1.28
N TYR A 361 -3.09 -14.72 2.26
CA TYR A 361 -3.44 -13.43 2.83
C TYR A 361 -3.81 -13.53 4.31
N LEU A 362 -3.55 -12.45 5.05
CA LEU A 362 -3.83 -12.36 6.47
C LEU A 362 -5.34 -12.29 6.73
N THR A 363 -5.87 -13.25 7.49
CA THR A 363 -7.28 -13.31 7.92
C THR A 363 -7.47 -12.94 9.39
N SER A 364 -6.41 -13.05 10.19
CA SER A 364 -6.31 -12.63 11.58
C SER A 364 -4.88 -12.20 11.88
N LEU A 365 -4.63 -11.47 12.97
CA LEU A 365 -3.26 -11.06 13.35
C LEU A 365 -2.28 -12.24 13.47
N LEU A 366 -2.79 -13.45 13.77
CA LEU A 366 -2.00 -14.67 13.92
C LEU A 366 -2.48 -15.82 13.00
N GLU A 367 -3.20 -15.50 11.93
CA GLU A 367 -3.67 -16.51 10.97
C GLU A 367 -3.55 -16.01 9.53
N VAL A 368 -2.91 -16.83 8.70
CA VAL A 368 -2.82 -16.63 7.25
C VAL A 368 -3.67 -17.68 6.56
N THR A 369 -4.59 -17.25 5.70
CA THR A 369 -5.36 -18.18 4.87
C THR A 369 -4.70 -18.32 3.51
N VAL A 370 -4.44 -19.57 3.12
CA VAL A 370 -4.05 -19.94 1.77
C VAL A 370 -5.28 -20.42 1.01
N SER A 371 -5.51 -19.90 -0.19
CA SER A 371 -6.64 -20.32 -1.01
C SER A 371 -6.25 -20.39 -2.48
N ASN A 372 -6.78 -21.38 -3.17
CA ASN A 372 -6.67 -21.52 -4.62
C ASN A 372 -8.07 -21.75 -5.20
N ARG A 373 -8.84 -20.66 -5.30
CA ARG A 373 -10.23 -20.70 -5.77
C ARG A 373 -10.35 -21.16 -7.22
N VAL A 374 -9.33 -20.87 -8.03
CA VAL A 374 -9.29 -21.19 -9.45
C VAL A 374 -9.25 -22.70 -9.67
N GLU A 375 -8.41 -23.41 -8.91
CA GLU A 375 -8.27 -24.87 -9.02
C GLU A 375 -9.27 -25.63 -8.14
N GLY A 376 -10.11 -24.90 -7.38
CA GLY A 376 -11.16 -25.49 -6.54
C GLY A 376 -10.66 -26.09 -5.23
N GLU A 377 -9.45 -25.73 -4.79
CA GLU A 377 -8.92 -26.19 -3.50
C GLU A 377 -9.62 -25.50 -2.33
N ALA A 378 -9.87 -26.26 -1.26
CA ALA A 378 -10.39 -25.69 -0.02
C ALA A 378 -9.36 -24.73 0.61
N PRO A 379 -9.80 -23.60 1.18
CA PRO A 379 -8.89 -22.70 1.86
C PRO A 379 -8.29 -23.37 3.10
N VAL A 380 -6.98 -23.18 3.29
CA VAL A 380 -6.20 -23.72 4.40
C VAL A 380 -5.81 -22.58 5.33
N ALA A 381 -6.19 -22.68 6.61
CA ALA A 381 -5.79 -21.72 7.64
C ALA A 381 -4.46 -22.14 8.26
N VAL A 382 -3.46 -21.26 8.18
CA VAL A 382 -2.13 -21.42 8.76
C VAL A 382 -2.05 -20.55 10.01
N ALA A 383 -2.01 -21.18 11.19
CA ALA A 383 -1.76 -20.49 12.45
C ALA A 383 -0.27 -20.10 12.54
N VAL A 384 0.00 -18.81 12.75
CA VAL A 384 1.37 -18.27 12.81
C VAL A 384 1.73 -17.84 14.23
N GLU A 385 3.02 -17.94 14.57
CA GLU A 385 3.49 -17.69 15.94
C GLU A 385 3.66 -16.21 16.27
N VAL A 386 3.79 -15.38 15.24
CA VAL A 386 3.99 -13.93 15.37
C VAL A 386 3.07 -13.19 14.41
N GLU A 387 2.81 -11.93 14.73
CA GLU A 387 2.16 -11.02 13.80
C GLU A 387 3.13 -10.72 12.64
N PRO A 388 2.81 -11.12 11.40
CA PRO A 388 3.73 -10.98 10.30
C PRO A 388 3.78 -9.53 9.80
N ASN A 389 4.96 -9.09 9.36
CA ASN A 389 5.15 -7.85 8.58
C ASN A 389 5.06 -8.13 7.08
N PHE A 390 5.32 -9.36 6.66
CA PHE A 390 5.21 -9.80 5.27
C PHE A 390 4.75 -11.26 5.19
N ILE A 391 4.17 -11.61 4.04
CA ILE A 391 3.76 -12.97 3.69
C ILE A 391 4.30 -13.25 2.30
N ALA A 392 4.86 -14.44 2.11
CA ALA A 392 5.23 -14.98 0.82
C ALA A 392 4.59 -16.37 0.66
N VAL A 393 4.16 -16.68 -0.56
CA VAL A 393 3.55 -17.97 -0.90
C VAL A 393 4.26 -18.52 -2.13
N GLY A 394 4.54 -19.82 -2.09
CA GLY A 394 5.00 -20.62 -3.22
C GLY A 394 3.94 -21.69 -3.56
N PRO A 395 4.25 -22.61 -4.47
CA PRO A 395 3.33 -23.69 -4.84
C PRO A 395 2.97 -24.61 -3.67
N TYR A 396 3.94 -24.92 -2.80
CA TYR A 396 3.80 -25.89 -1.70
C TYR A 396 4.13 -25.30 -0.33
N HIS A 397 4.50 -24.02 -0.25
CA HIS A 397 5.02 -23.41 0.98
C HIS A 397 4.43 -22.03 1.23
N VAL A 398 4.37 -21.66 2.50
CA VAL A 398 4.09 -20.29 2.96
C VAL A 398 5.21 -19.87 3.89
N ALA A 399 5.70 -18.65 3.69
CA ALA A 399 6.60 -18.00 4.61
C ALA A 399 5.95 -16.75 5.16
N VAL A 400 6.12 -16.56 6.46
CA VAL A 400 5.72 -15.33 7.15
C VAL A 400 6.93 -14.82 7.90
N GLY A 401 7.06 -13.51 8.06
CA GLY A 401 8.18 -13.00 8.83
C GLY A 401 7.94 -11.64 9.45
N MET A 402 8.77 -11.37 10.44
CA MET A 402 8.76 -10.17 11.26
C MET A 402 10.21 -9.75 11.47
N ASN A 403 10.51 -8.49 11.17
CA ASN A 403 11.86 -7.92 11.25
C ASN A 403 12.89 -8.75 10.47
N ASN A 404 13.85 -9.37 11.16
CA ASN A 404 14.92 -10.16 10.58
C ASN A 404 14.67 -11.68 10.65
N ARG A 405 13.47 -12.14 11.05
CA ARG A 405 13.14 -13.57 11.15
C ARG A 405 11.98 -13.96 10.24
N ALA A 406 12.05 -15.16 9.68
CA ALA A 406 10.98 -15.77 8.89
C ALA A 406 10.72 -17.21 9.33
N TRP A 407 9.45 -17.62 9.28
CA TRP A 407 8.95 -18.95 9.58
C TRP A 407 8.36 -19.55 8.31
N PHE A 408 8.73 -20.80 8.01
CA PHE A 408 8.33 -21.53 6.81
C PHE A 408 7.38 -22.67 7.17
N TYR A 409 6.31 -22.78 6.41
CA TYR A 409 5.26 -23.78 6.56
C TYR A 409 5.06 -24.53 5.24
N ALA A 410 5.01 -25.85 5.30
CA ALA A 410 4.66 -26.72 4.18
C ALA A 410 3.14 -26.90 4.11
N LEU A 411 2.61 -26.91 2.90
CA LEU A 411 1.22 -27.16 2.57
C LEU A 411 1.10 -28.58 1.99
N GLY A 412 0.79 -29.55 2.84
CA GLY A 412 0.61 -30.94 2.43
C GLY A 412 -0.84 -31.41 2.50
N ASP A 413 -1.13 -32.57 1.90
CA ASP A 413 -2.45 -33.22 1.97
C ASP A 413 -2.85 -33.59 3.41
N SER A 414 -1.87 -33.82 4.29
CA SER A 414 -2.06 -34.11 5.72
C SER A 414 -2.30 -32.87 6.58
N GLY A 415 -2.29 -31.68 5.98
CA GLY A 415 -2.42 -30.40 6.67
C GLY A 415 -1.16 -29.54 6.61
N VAL A 416 -1.12 -28.51 7.45
CA VAL A 416 -0.02 -27.54 7.51
C VAL A 416 1.02 -28.02 8.51
N GLU A 417 2.28 -28.10 8.07
CA GLU A 417 3.41 -28.45 8.93
C GLU A 417 4.41 -27.29 8.98
N ARG A 418 4.91 -26.95 10.19
CA ARG A 418 6.00 -25.97 10.34
C ARG A 418 7.31 -26.67 9.99
N LEU A 419 8.02 -26.15 9.00
CA LEU A 419 9.32 -26.69 8.58
C LEU A 419 10.47 -26.17 9.45
N LYS A 420 10.70 -24.86 9.42
CA LYS A 420 11.81 -24.20 10.12
C LYS A 420 11.56 -22.70 10.30
N ASP A 421 12.30 -22.09 11.22
CA ASP A 421 12.50 -20.65 11.27
C ASP A 421 13.94 -20.29 10.91
N MET A 422 14.14 -19.11 10.36
CA MET A 422 15.46 -18.62 9.96
C MET A 422 15.62 -17.15 10.32
N GLU A 423 16.80 -16.82 10.83
CA GLU A 423 17.22 -15.45 11.13
C GLU A 423 18.18 -14.94 10.05
N TYR A 424 17.91 -13.73 9.57
CA TYR A 424 18.68 -13.04 8.55
C TYR A 424 19.55 -11.95 9.20
N LEU A 425 20.58 -11.52 8.47
CA LEU A 425 21.55 -10.54 8.96
C LEU A 425 20.98 -9.13 9.15
N GLY A 426 19.83 -8.84 8.51
CA GLY A 426 19.15 -7.56 8.59
C GLY A 426 17.63 -7.72 8.49
N THR A 427 16.93 -6.60 8.63
CA THR A 427 15.46 -6.58 8.48
C THR A 427 15.08 -6.92 7.05
N ILE A 428 14.20 -7.91 6.89
CA ILE A 428 13.73 -8.39 5.60
C ILE A 428 12.78 -7.35 5.02
N ALA A 429 13.12 -6.83 3.85
CA ALA A 429 12.29 -5.89 3.10
C ALA A 429 11.17 -6.63 2.34
N THR A 430 11.53 -7.71 1.63
CA THR A 430 10.60 -8.54 0.86
C THR A 430 11.11 -9.98 0.79
N MET A 431 10.19 -10.93 0.58
CA MET A 431 10.50 -12.35 0.40
C MET A 431 9.66 -12.94 -0.74
N CYS A 432 10.26 -13.82 -1.54
CA CYS A 432 9.59 -14.57 -2.60
C CYS A 432 9.93 -16.06 -2.47
N LEU A 433 8.98 -16.93 -2.79
CA LEU A 433 9.13 -18.38 -2.74
C LEU A 433 8.84 -18.99 -4.12
N ASN A 434 9.57 -20.02 -4.49
CA ASN A 434 9.20 -20.94 -5.56
C ASN A 434 8.93 -22.34 -4.96
N SER A 435 9.03 -23.41 -5.75
CA SER A 435 8.79 -24.78 -5.28
C SER A 435 9.79 -25.30 -4.25
N GLU A 436 11.03 -24.78 -4.24
CA GLU A 436 12.13 -25.36 -3.45
C GLU A 436 12.95 -24.31 -2.66
N TYR A 437 13.00 -23.09 -3.17
CA TYR A 437 13.84 -22.00 -2.69
C TYR A 437 13.02 -20.81 -2.17
N ALA A 438 13.63 -20.11 -1.23
CA ALA A 438 13.19 -18.81 -0.75
C ALA A 438 14.28 -17.77 -1.05
N ALA A 439 13.84 -16.61 -1.54
CA ALA A 439 14.70 -15.45 -1.79
C ALA A 439 14.27 -14.30 -0.88
N ALA A 440 15.16 -13.89 0.03
CA ALA A 440 14.93 -12.81 0.99
C ALA A 440 15.80 -11.60 0.69
N LEU A 441 15.21 -10.42 0.59
CA LEU A 441 15.91 -9.15 0.40
C LEU A 441 16.09 -8.43 1.74
N PHE A 442 17.32 -8.08 2.09
CA PHE A 442 17.65 -7.27 3.27
C PHE A 442 18.92 -6.45 3.01
N GLU A 443 18.96 -5.20 3.48
CA GLU A 443 20.15 -4.32 3.42
C GLU A 443 20.85 -4.26 2.04
N GLY A 444 20.08 -4.27 0.95
CA GLY A 444 20.64 -4.20 -0.40
C GLY A 444 21.20 -5.53 -0.93
N LYS A 445 20.92 -6.65 -0.28
CA LYS A 445 21.36 -8.00 -0.66
C LYS A 445 20.22 -9.00 -0.69
N VAL A 446 20.30 -9.98 -1.57
CA VAL A 446 19.34 -11.07 -1.68
C VAL A 446 19.99 -12.37 -1.23
N GLN A 447 19.41 -13.03 -0.24
CA GLN A 447 19.80 -14.38 0.17
C GLN A 447 18.84 -15.39 -0.44
N LEU A 448 19.35 -16.26 -1.31
CA LEU A 448 18.64 -17.39 -1.89
C LEU A 448 19.02 -18.66 -1.13
N HIS A 449 18.05 -19.41 -0.65
CA HIS A 449 18.31 -20.66 0.08
C HIS A 449 17.20 -21.68 -0.12
N MET A 450 17.51 -22.96 0.08
CA MET A 450 16.50 -24.02 0.03
C MET A 450 15.59 -23.97 1.28
N MET A 451 14.31 -24.25 1.10
CA MET A 451 13.33 -24.32 2.19
C MET A 451 13.42 -25.67 2.91
N GLU A 452 13.48 -26.75 2.15
CA GLU A 452 13.68 -28.12 2.64
C GLU A 452 15.11 -28.58 2.29
N GLY A 453 15.80 -29.23 3.22
CA GLY A 453 17.15 -29.74 2.98
C GLY A 453 17.37 -31.04 3.70
N GLU A 454 17.64 -32.11 2.95
CA GLU A 454 18.13 -33.36 3.52
C GLU A 454 19.53 -33.12 4.10
N GLY A 455 19.68 -33.38 5.40
CA GLY A 455 20.93 -33.13 6.11
C GLY A 455 22.06 -34.00 5.59
N GLN A 456 22.96 -33.44 4.77
CA GLN A 456 24.35 -33.92 4.62
C GLN A 456 25.33 -33.01 3.83
N HIS A 457 24.92 -31.87 3.24
CA HIS A 457 25.86 -30.95 2.58
C HIS A 457 25.54 -29.47 2.82
N GLU A 458 26.12 -28.87 3.87
CA GLU A 458 25.91 -27.46 4.25
C GLU A 458 26.39 -26.43 3.18
N GLN A 459 27.29 -26.82 2.26
CA GLN A 459 27.90 -25.87 1.32
C GLN A 459 27.02 -25.51 0.10
N ARG A 460 25.86 -26.16 -0.10
CA ARG A 460 24.94 -25.91 -1.24
C ARG A 460 23.56 -25.38 -0.86
N GLN A 461 23.34 -24.98 0.39
CA GLN A 461 21.98 -24.65 0.85
C GLN A 461 21.62 -23.16 0.76
N THR A 462 22.60 -22.26 0.71
CA THR A 462 22.36 -20.81 0.67
C THR A 462 23.40 -20.06 -0.16
N ARG A 463 23.01 -18.98 -0.82
CA ARG A 463 23.89 -18.04 -1.52
C ARG A 463 23.40 -16.61 -1.35
N LEU A 464 24.34 -15.68 -1.27
CA LEU A 464 24.09 -14.25 -1.15
C LEU A 464 24.40 -13.56 -2.48
N PHE A 465 23.53 -12.64 -2.89
CA PHE A 465 23.70 -11.80 -4.06
C PHE A 465 23.64 -10.31 -3.66
N PRO A 466 24.38 -9.42 -4.34
CA PRO A 466 25.33 -9.72 -5.42
C PRO A 466 26.56 -10.47 -4.88
N ASP A 467 27.15 -11.33 -5.72
CA ASP A 467 28.34 -12.10 -5.35
C ASP A 467 29.62 -11.25 -5.57
N GLY A 468 30.61 -11.40 -4.69
CA GLY A 468 31.88 -10.66 -4.72
C GLY A 468 31.85 -9.22 -4.18
N ASP A 469 32.86 -8.43 -4.54
CA ASP A 469 33.11 -7.06 -4.05
C ASP A 469 32.24 -5.98 -4.75
N ARG A 470 31.13 -6.40 -5.37
CA ARG A 470 30.21 -5.47 -6.07
C ARG A 470 29.53 -4.57 -5.02
N LYS A 471 29.69 -3.26 -5.18
CA LYS A 471 29.09 -2.24 -4.30
C LYS A 471 27.65 -1.86 -4.69
N GLU A 472 27.03 -2.61 -5.58
CA GLU A 472 25.67 -2.33 -6.05
C GLU A 472 24.66 -2.78 -4.99
N HIS A 473 23.65 -1.94 -4.72
CA HIS A 473 22.60 -2.28 -3.77
C HIS A 473 21.39 -2.81 -4.52
N ILE A 474 20.96 -4.03 -4.18
CA ILE A 474 19.73 -4.60 -4.72
C ILE A 474 18.53 -3.91 -4.08
N VAL A 475 17.67 -3.32 -4.90
CA VAL A 475 16.47 -2.59 -4.45
C VAL A 475 15.22 -3.46 -4.56
N SER A 476 15.18 -4.35 -5.55
CA SER A 476 14.02 -5.22 -5.80
C SER A 476 14.46 -6.57 -6.34
N HIS A 477 13.71 -7.61 -5.99
CA HIS A 477 13.87 -8.95 -6.53
C HIS A 477 12.52 -9.60 -6.81
N ALA A 478 12.55 -10.63 -7.64
CA ALA A 478 11.43 -11.50 -7.92
C ALA A 478 11.92 -12.91 -8.25
N LEU A 479 11.14 -13.92 -7.86
CA LEU A 479 11.47 -15.32 -8.04
C LEU A 479 10.38 -15.99 -8.87
N THR A 480 10.75 -16.56 -10.02
CA THR A 480 9.90 -17.48 -10.78
C THR A 480 10.26 -18.92 -10.41
N ASN A 481 9.65 -19.91 -11.08
CA ASN A 481 10.02 -21.31 -10.85
C ASN A 481 11.52 -21.56 -11.09
N ASP A 482 12.05 -21.00 -12.18
CA ASP A 482 13.39 -21.33 -12.67
C ASP A 482 14.40 -20.17 -12.53
N PHE A 483 13.92 -18.92 -12.37
CA PHE A 483 14.77 -17.73 -12.43
C PHE A 483 14.61 -16.82 -11.22
N LEU A 484 15.74 -16.31 -10.72
CA LEU A 484 15.81 -15.18 -9.81
C LEU A 484 16.15 -13.92 -10.61
N PHE A 485 15.29 -12.92 -10.54
CA PHE A 485 15.54 -11.58 -11.07
C PHE A 485 15.81 -10.61 -9.93
N TYR A 486 16.78 -9.73 -10.10
CA TYR A 486 16.95 -8.58 -9.21
C TYR A 486 17.37 -7.32 -9.97
N GLY A 487 16.93 -6.17 -9.44
CA GLY A 487 17.26 -4.83 -9.93
C GLY A 487 18.06 -4.04 -8.90
N THR A 488 19.04 -3.27 -9.37
CA THR A 488 19.91 -2.44 -8.52
C THR A 488 19.59 -0.95 -8.62
N ASP A 489 20.02 -0.19 -7.61
CA ASP A 489 20.02 1.28 -7.60
C ASP A 489 20.87 1.90 -8.73
N SER A 490 21.86 1.16 -9.23
CA SER A 490 22.70 1.55 -10.36
C SER A 490 22.05 1.37 -11.74
N GLY A 491 20.85 0.78 -11.81
CA GLY A 491 20.13 0.55 -13.07
C GLY A 491 20.40 -0.81 -13.72
N VAL A 492 20.98 -1.77 -12.98
CA VAL A 492 21.33 -3.10 -13.50
C VAL A 492 20.22 -4.08 -13.14
N ILE A 493 19.79 -4.88 -14.13
CA ILE A 493 18.89 -6.01 -13.95
C ILE A 493 19.65 -7.30 -14.24
N VAL A 494 19.66 -8.22 -13.28
CA VAL A 494 20.35 -9.51 -13.40
C VAL A 494 19.34 -10.64 -13.39
N CYS A 495 19.54 -11.61 -14.28
CA CYS A 495 18.80 -12.86 -14.35
C CYS A 495 19.72 -14.02 -13.96
N ILE A 496 19.30 -14.80 -12.96
CA ILE A 496 20.04 -15.95 -12.43
C ILE A 496 19.18 -17.20 -12.56
N LEU A 497 19.77 -18.28 -13.07
CA LEU A 497 19.16 -19.62 -13.04
C LEU A 497 19.21 -20.17 -11.62
N VAL A 498 18.07 -20.56 -11.06
CA VAL A 498 17.94 -20.99 -9.66
C VAL A 498 18.53 -22.38 -9.42
N GLU A 499 18.51 -23.27 -10.40
CA GLU A 499 19.06 -24.63 -10.26
C GLU A 499 20.59 -24.62 -10.06
N ASP A 500 21.31 -23.85 -10.88
CA ASP A 500 22.79 -23.78 -10.87
C ASP A 500 23.35 -22.52 -10.18
N TRP A 501 22.49 -21.60 -9.76
CA TRP A 501 22.85 -20.27 -9.27
C TRP A 501 23.74 -19.48 -10.23
N GLN A 502 23.59 -19.71 -11.53
CA GLN A 502 24.41 -19.08 -12.55
C GLN A 502 23.74 -17.83 -13.11
N MET A 503 24.49 -16.73 -13.21
CA MET A 503 24.05 -15.55 -13.92
C MET A 503 23.94 -15.85 -15.42
N LEU A 504 22.73 -15.73 -15.96
CA LEU A 504 22.45 -15.93 -17.38
C LEU A 504 22.58 -14.65 -18.18
N ASN A 505 22.09 -13.54 -17.61
CA ASN A 505 22.05 -12.26 -18.31
C ASN A 505 22.14 -11.07 -17.36
N GLU A 506 22.70 -9.96 -17.87
CA GLU A 506 22.86 -8.67 -17.19
C GLU A 506 22.46 -7.54 -18.15
N TYR A 507 21.32 -6.90 -17.88
CA TYR A 507 20.82 -5.75 -18.63
C TYR A 507 21.13 -4.44 -17.88
N ARG A 508 21.55 -3.40 -18.61
CA ARG A 508 21.88 -2.09 -18.04
C ARG A 508 20.92 -1.02 -18.55
N HIS A 509 20.21 -0.40 -17.62
CA HIS A 509 19.34 0.74 -17.83
C HIS A 509 20.04 2.04 -17.36
N PRO A 510 19.85 3.20 -18.03
CA PRO A 510 20.48 4.46 -17.64
C PRO A 510 19.98 5.04 -16.29
N VAL A 511 18.89 4.53 -15.74
CA VAL A 511 18.25 4.98 -14.49
C VAL A 511 18.18 3.81 -13.50
N GLY A 512 18.27 4.10 -12.20
CA GLY A 512 18.12 3.10 -11.14
C GLY A 512 16.81 2.33 -11.22
N ILE A 513 16.82 1.06 -10.82
CA ILE A 513 15.63 0.20 -10.85
C ILE A 513 14.94 0.22 -9.49
N LYS A 514 13.64 0.53 -9.51
CA LYS A 514 12.80 0.59 -8.31
C LYS A 514 12.10 -0.74 -8.03
N LYS A 515 11.50 -1.37 -9.06
CA LYS A 515 10.77 -2.65 -8.93
C LYS A 515 10.86 -3.50 -10.19
N VAL A 516 10.82 -4.83 -10.01
CA VAL A 516 10.80 -5.82 -11.10
C VAL A 516 9.64 -6.82 -10.94
N PHE A 517 9.02 -7.21 -12.06
CA PHE A 517 7.82 -8.07 -12.12
C PHE A 517 7.91 -9.05 -13.31
N PRO A 518 8.47 -10.24 -13.12
CA PRO A 518 8.59 -11.23 -14.19
C PRO A 518 7.24 -11.86 -14.50
N ASP A 519 7.04 -12.27 -15.76
CA ASP A 519 5.94 -13.17 -16.10
C ASP A 519 6.18 -14.55 -15.47
N PRO A 520 5.14 -15.39 -15.28
CA PRO A 520 5.30 -16.70 -14.64
C PRO A 520 6.37 -17.60 -15.27
N ASN A 521 6.65 -17.44 -16.58
CA ASN A 521 7.67 -18.23 -17.28
C ASN A 521 9.07 -17.58 -17.27
N GLY A 522 9.23 -16.36 -16.76
CA GLY A 522 10.49 -15.60 -16.79
C GLY A 522 10.97 -15.19 -18.19
N THR A 523 10.09 -15.23 -19.20
CA THR A 523 10.39 -14.83 -20.58
C THR A 523 10.26 -13.33 -20.81
N ARG A 524 9.65 -12.62 -19.87
CA ARG A 524 9.36 -11.19 -19.88
C ARG A 524 9.51 -10.64 -18.46
N LEU A 525 9.95 -9.39 -18.38
CA LEU A 525 10.12 -8.69 -17.12
C LEU A 525 9.60 -7.26 -17.27
N ALA A 526 8.51 -6.94 -16.58
CA ALA A 526 8.11 -5.55 -16.41
C ALA A 526 8.95 -4.94 -15.29
N PHE A 527 9.51 -3.75 -15.48
CA PHE A 527 10.23 -3.05 -14.42
C PHE A 527 9.85 -1.57 -14.39
N ILE A 528 10.03 -0.97 -13.21
CA ILE A 528 9.79 0.45 -12.94
C ILE A 528 11.13 1.05 -12.54
N ASP A 529 11.51 2.15 -13.18
CA ASP A 529 12.73 2.88 -12.86
C ASP A 529 12.51 3.92 -11.72
N ASP A 530 13.57 4.60 -11.29
CA ASP A 530 13.50 5.62 -10.25
C ASP A 530 12.73 6.90 -10.69
N LYS A 531 12.57 7.12 -11.99
CA LYS A 531 11.69 8.18 -12.52
C LYS A 531 10.22 7.79 -12.51
N SER A 532 9.92 6.56 -12.11
CA SER A 532 8.58 5.96 -12.11
C SER A 532 8.03 5.74 -13.52
N ASP A 533 8.92 5.55 -14.50
CA ASP A 533 8.59 5.12 -15.86
C ASP A 533 8.58 3.59 -15.93
N GLY A 534 7.66 3.03 -16.74
CA GLY A 534 7.44 1.59 -16.86
C GLY A 534 8.01 1.04 -18.17
N PHE A 535 8.76 -0.06 -18.07
CA PHE A 535 9.36 -0.72 -19.22
C PHE A 535 9.09 -2.22 -19.20
N LEU A 536 9.08 -2.83 -20.39
CA LEU A 536 8.96 -4.26 -20.57
C LEU A 536 10.22 -4.82 -21.25
N LEU A 537 11.04 -5.53 -20.48
CA LEU A 537 12.27 -6.18 -20.92
C LEU A 537 12.00 -7.62 -21.38
N SER A 538 12.69 -8.03 -22.43
CA SER A 538 12.81 -9.42 -22.88
C SER A 538 14.22 -9.91 -22.53
N PRO A 539 14.40 -10.67 -21.42
CA PRO A 539 15.72 -11.09 -20.95
C PRO A 539 16.48 -12.00 -21.92
N VAL A 540 15.82 -12.54 -22.95
CA VAL A 540 16.44 -13.44 -23.94
C VAL A 540 17.28 -12.68 -24.97
N ASN A 541 16.97 -11.42 -25.25
CA ASN A 541 17.58 -10.66 -26.34
C ASN A 541 17.86 -9.20 -26.00
N ASP A 542 17.77 -8.82 -24.72
CA ASP A 542 18.01 -7.46 -24.20
C ASP A 542 17.17 -6.34 -24.84
N SER A 543 16.12 -6.71 -25.57
CA SER A 543 15.18 -5.75 -26.12
C SER A 543 14.19 -5.30 -25.05
N HIS A 544 13.92 -4.01 -25.02
CA HIS A 544 12.93 -3.42 -24.12
C HIS A 544 11.95 -2.54 -24.89
N VAL A 545 10.73 -2.42 -24.37
CA VAL A 545 9.67 -1.56 -24.91
C VAL A 545 9.11 -0.73 -23.77
N GLU A 546 8.95 0.57 -23.99
CA GLU A 546 8.30 1.46 -23.02
C GLU A 546 6.80 1.17 -22.92
N ILE A 547 6.26 1.19 -21.70
CA ILE A 547 4.85 0.96 -21.44
C ILE A 547 4.12 2.30 -21.64
N PRO A 548 3.19 2.41 -22.61
CA PRO A 548 2.52 3.69 -22.88
C PRO A 548 1.61 4.11 -21.73
N SER A 549 1.47 5.42 -21.53
CA SER A 549 0.53 5.99 -20.53
C SER A 549 0.75 5.44 -19.11
N PHE A 550 2.00 5.24 -18.72
CA PHE A 550 2.36 4.78 -17.39
C PHE A 550 2.29 5.94 -16.39
N SER A 551 1.47 5.81 -15.34
CA SER A 551 1.33 6.82 -14.29
C SER A 551 2.46 6.69 -13.26
N PRO A 552 3.04 7.80 -12.76
CA PRO A 552 4.07 7.75 -11.72
C PRO A 552 3.57 7.23 -10.36
N THR A 553 2.24 7.14 -10.18
CA THR A 553 1.59 6.59 -8.98
C THR A 553 1.52 5.07 -8.95
N ILE A 554 1.91 4.38 -10.02
CA ILE A 554 1.81 2.92 -10.12
C ILE A 554 2.70 2.27 -9.07
N THR A 555 2.10 1.36 -8.30
CA THR A 555 2.76 0.67 -7.19
C THR A 555 3.13 -0.77 -7.54
N GLY A 556 2.46 -1.39 -8.51
CA GLY A 556 2.73 -2.77 -8.92
C GLY A 556 2.21 -3.17 -10.30
N VAL A 557 2.64 -4.36 -10.73
CA VAL A 557 2.23 -5.01 -11.98
C VAL A 557 1.81 -6.45 -11.69
N LEU A 558 0.71 -6.90 -12.30
CA LEU A 558 0.24 -8.29 -12.26
C LEU A 558 0.11 -8.84 -13.67
N TRP A 559 0.60 -10.05 -13.88
CA TRP A 559 0.49 -10.77 -15.14
C TRP A 559 -0.81 -11.58 -15.18
N GLU A 560 -1.43 -11.67 -16.36
CA GLU A 560 -2.57 -12.58 -16.57
C GLU A 560 -2.09 -14.03 -16.44
N THR A 561 -2.74 -14.78 -15.56
CA THR A 561 -2.40 -16.18 -15.27
C THR A 561 -3.24 -17.15 -16.13
N TRP A 562 -4.29 -16.66 -16.79
CA TRP A 562 -5.09 -17.45 -17.72
C TRP A 562 -4.26 -17.97 -18.91
N PRO A 563 -4.23 -19.30 -19.17
CA PRO A 563 -3.37 -19.89 -20.18
C PRO A 563 -3.59 -19.40 -21.62
N SER A 564 -4.78 -18.88 -21.95
CA SER A 564 -5.10 -18.39 -23.30
C SER A 564 -4.59 -16.98 -23.59
N ASP A 565 -4.35 -16.15 -22.56
CA ASP A 565 -4.05 -14.72 -22.70
C ASP A 565 -2.65 -14.34 -22.16
N LYS A 566 -1.63 -15.12 -22.54
CA LYS A 566 -0.22 -14.99 -22.10
C LYS A 566 0.52 -13.69 -22.48
N GLY A 567 -0.20 -12.69 -22.99
CA GLY A 567 0.34 -11.38 -23.35
C GLY A 567 -0.30 -10.22 -22.59
N VAL A 568 -1.27 -10.48 -21.71
CA VAL A 568 -1.99 -9.45 -20.98
C VAL A 568 -1.37 -9.27 -19.60
N PHE A 569 -1.24 -8.02 -19.18
CA PHE A 569 -0.86 -7.67 -17.82
C PHE A 569 -1.55 -6.38 -17.41
N VAL A 570 -1.60 -6.13 -16.12
CA VAL A 570 -2.14 -4.90 -15.55
C VAL A 570 -1.10 -4.21 -14.70
N SER A 571 -1.07 -2.88 -14.75
CA SER A 571 -0.45 -2.08 -13.71
C SER A 571 -1.53 -1.48 -12.82
N PHE A 572 -1.21 -1.20 -11.56
CA PHE A 572 -2.17 -0.64 -10.64
C PHE A 572 -1.54 0.39 -9.71
N ASP A 573 -2.36 1.38 -9.33
CA ASP A 573 -2.12 2.29 -8.22
C ASP A 573 -3.21 2.06 -7.15
N ASP A 574 -3.33 2.95 -6.17
CA ASP A 574 -4.30 2.79 -5.08
C ASP A 574 -5.77 2.98 -5.52
N ASP A 575 -6.01 3.60 -6.69
CA ASP A 575 -7.34 4.02 -7.16
C ASP A 575 -7.78 3.37 -8.48
N LYS A 576 -6.83 2.90 -9.30
CA LYS A 576 -7.07 2.43 -10.67
C LYS A 576 -6.15 1.29 -11.06
N VAL A 577 -6.66 0.48 -11.99
CA VAL A 577 -5.94 -0.59 -12.70
C VAL A 577 -5.92 -0.23 -14.18
N TYR A 578 -4.77 -0.34 -14.81
CA TYR A 578 -4.54 -0.09 -16.24
C TYR A 578 -4.22 -1.42 -16.91
N THR A 579 -4.98 -1.79 -17.94
CA THR A 579 -4.81 -3.04 -18.68
C THR A 579 -3.96 -2.81 -19.93
N TYR A 580 -2.96 -3.67 -20.12
CA TYR A 580 -2.07 -3.66 -21.27
C TYR A 580 -2.08 -5.00 -21.99
N ALA A 581 -1.95 -4.95 -23.30
CA ALA A 581 -1.76 -6.14 -24.14
C ALA A 581 -0.42 -6.05 -24.86
N MET A 582 0.40 -7.07 -24.69
CA MET A 582 1.66 -7.25 -25.40
C MET A 582 1.42 -8.07 -26.67
N HIS A 583 1.83 -7.50 -27.80
CA HIS A 583 1.83 -8.16 -29.08
C HIS A 583 3.28 -8.43 -29.53
N LYS A 584 3.71 -9.70 -29.40
CA LYS A 584 5.08 -10.14 -29.72
C LYS A 584 5.41 -10.00 -31.21
N ASN A 585 4.43 -10.33 -32.05
CA ASN A 585 4.55 -10.30 -33.50
C ASN A 585 3.57 -9.26 -34.04
N THR A 586 4.10 -8.15 -34.54
CA THR A 586 3.34 -7.20 -35.36
C THR A 586 4.18 -6.77 -36.55
N ILE A 587 3.52 -6.23 -37.57
CA ILE A 587 4.20 -5.60 -38.72
C ILE A 587 5.13 -4.44 -38.33
N TYR A 588 4.94 -3.86 -37.14
CA TYR A 588 5.75 -2.78 -36.60
C TYR A 588 6.79 -3.23 -35.56
N GLY A 589 6.98 -4.55 -35.38
CA GLY A 589 7.79 -5.11 -34.29
C GLY A 589 7.00 -5.35 -32.98
N PRO A 590 7.67 -5.78 -31.89
CA PRO A 590 7.02 -5.98 -30.60
C PRO A 590 6.43 -4.67 -30.05
N ARG A 591 5.16 -4.69 -29.61
CA ARG A 591 4.50 -3.51 -29.05
C ARG A 591 3.68 -3.84 -27.82
N VAL A 592 3.60 -2.87 -26.91
CA VAL A 592 2.66 -2.85 -25.78
C VAL A 592 1.58 -1.83 -26.09
N VAL A 593 0.32 -2.22 -25.96
CA VAL A 593 -0.83 -1.37 -26.22
C VAL A 593 -1.62 -1.18 -24.94
N PHE A 594 -1.99 0.06 -24.65
CA PHE A 594 -2.93 0.38 -23.59
C PHE A 594 -4.36 0.02 -24.03
N VAL A 595 -5.02 -0.84 -23.27
CA VAL A 595 -6.36 -1.36 -23.61
C VAL A 595 -7.46 -0.57 -22.90
N GLY A 596 -7.26 -0.22 -21.63
CA GLY A 596 -8.26 0.50 -20.85
C GLY A 596 -7.92 0.59 -19.37
N SER A 597 -8.76 1.29 -18.61
CA SER A 597 -8.62 1.43 -17.16
C SER A 597 -9.90 1.01 -16.42
N THR A 598 -9.71 0.50 -15.20
CA THR A 598 -10.78 0.08 -14.27
C THR A 598 -10.55 0.77 -12.94
N LYS A 599 -11.60 1.33 -12.33
CA LYS A 599 -11.50 1.96 -11.01
C LYS A 599 -11.46 0.88 -9.92
N LEU A 600 -10.51 0.99 -9.00
CA LEU A 600 -10.44 0.14 -7.82
C LEU A 600 -11.34 0.68 -6.70
N PRO A 601 -12.00 -0.20 -5.93
CA PRO A 601 -12.64 0.20 -4.68
C PRO A 601 -11.59 0.64 -3.65
N PHE A 602 -11.99 1.55 -2.75
CA PHE A 602 -11.08 2.12 -1.75
C PHE A 602 -10.37 1.03 -0.94
N SER A 603 -9.04 1.18 -0.83
CA SER A 603 -8.15 0.31 -0.05
C SER A 603 -8.27 -1.19 -0.35
N HIS A 604 -8.52 -1.53 -1.61
CA HIS A 604 -8.41 -2.88 -2.12
C HIS A 604 -7.04 -3.08 -2.75
N LYS A 605 -6.25 -4.04 -2.25
CA LYS A 605 -4.95 -4.38 -2.81
C LYS A 605 -5.08 -5.52 -3.83
N PRO A 606 -4.74 -5.32 -5.11
CA PRO A 606 -4.72 -6.39 -6.10
C PRO A 606 -3.72 -7.50 -5.75
N LEU A 607 -4.13 -8.76 -5.86
CA LEU A 607 -3.27 -9.93 -5.61
C LEU A 607 -3.15 -10.86 -6.83
N LEU A 608 -4.26 -11.16 -7.52
CA LEU A 608 -4.27 -12.10 -8.64
C LEU A 608 -5.12 -11.55 -9.79
N LEU A 609 -4.60 -11.65 -11.00
CA LEU A 609 -5.36 -11.48 -12.23
C LEU A 609 -5.56 -12.84 -12.89
N TYR A 610 -6.82 -13.27 -13.02
CA TYR A 610 -7.18 -14.50 -13.69
C TYR A 610 -8.43 -14.31 -14.54
N ASN A 611 -8.31 -14.54 -15.85
CA ASN A 611 -9.41 -14.47 -16.81
C ASN A 611 -10.16 -13.13 -16.77
N GLY A 612 -9.41 -12.02 -16.66
CA GLY A 612 -10.01 -10.68 -16.57
C GLY A 612 -10.70 -10.34 -15.24
N GLU A 613 -10.63 -11.21 -14.24
CA GLU A 613 -11.09 -10.97 -12.88
C GLU A 613 -9.90 -10.70 -11.96
N LEU A 614 -9.95 -9.58 -11.25
CA LEU A 614 -8.94 -9.17 -10.29
C LEU A 614 -9.38 -9.56 -8.89
N THR A 615 -8.65 -10.46 -8.25
CA THR A 615 -8.84 -10.77 -6.83
C THR A 615 -8.04 -9.80 -5.98
N CYS A 616 -8.73 -9.03 -5.14
CA CYS A 616 -8.15 -8.05 -4.24
C CYS A 616 -8.34 -8.44 -2.78
N GLN A 617 -7.37 -8.10 -1.92
CA GLN A 617 -7.52 -8.16 -0.48
C GLN A 617 -8.13 -6.86 0.04
N THR A 618 -9.10 -7.00 0.94
CA THR A 618 -9.79 -5.89 1.61
C THR A 618 -9.19 -5.63 2.99
N GLN A 619 -9.41 -4.43 3.54
CA GLN A 619 -9.02 -4.08 4.93
C GLN A 619 -9.65 -5.00 6.00
N SER A 620 -10.73 -5.73 5.68
CA SER A 620 -11.37 -6.65 6.61
C SER A 620 -10.74 -8.06 6.61
N GLY A 621 -9.60 -8.26 5.93
CA GLY A 621 -8.95 -9.57 5.80
C GLY A 621 -9.67 -10.54 4.84
N LYS A 622 -10.66 -10.06 4.07
CA LYS A 622 -11.38 -10.87 3.08
C LYS A 622 -10.89 -10.59 1.67
N THR A 623 -11.10 -11.52 0.75
CA THR A 623 -10.92 -11.30 -0.68
C THR A 623 -12.20 -10.80 -1.35
N SER A 624 -12.05 -9.89 -2.29
CA SER A 624 -13.10 -9.32 -3.13
C SER A 624 -12.69 -9.44 -4.59
N SER A 625 -13.66 -9.69 -5.46
CA SER A 625 -13.44 -9.83 -6.89
C SER A 625 -13.87 -8.56 -7.62
N VAL A 626 -13.01 -8.05 -8.48
CA VAL A 626 -13.28 -6.90 -9.35
C VAL A 626 -13.10 -7.33 -10.79
N ALA A 627 -14.19 -7.39 -11.55
CA ALA A 627 -14.12 -7.65 -12.98
C ALA A 627 -13.52 -6.43 -13.71
N LEU A 628 -12.53 -6.65 -14.56
CA LEU A 628 -11.95 -5.58 -15.36
C LEU A 628 -12.96 -5.10 -16.40
N SER A 629 -13.08 -3.78 -16.57
CA SER A 629 -13.96 -3.16 -17.59
C SER A 629 -13.64 -3.64 -19.01
N THR A 630 -12.40 -4.06 -19.23
CA THR A 630 -11.88 -4.61 -20.48
C THR A 630 -12.34 -6.05 -20.75
N HIS A 631 -12.78 -6.79 -19.73
CA HIS A 631 -13.14 -8.22 -19.78
C HIS A 631 -14.61 -8.51 -19.43
N THR A 632 -15.43 -7.50 -19.11
CA THR A 632 -16.87 -7.64 -18.79
C THR A 632 -17.80 -7.95 -20.00
N PHE A 633 -17.27 -8.59 -21.05
CA PHE A 633 -17.99 -8.81 -22.32
C PHE A 633 -19.14 -9.83 -22.24
N LEU A 634 -19.18 -10.69 -21.21
CA LEU A 634 -20.27 -11.67 -21.02
C LEU A 634 -21.54 -11.07 -20.39
N THR A 635 -21.46 -9.85 -19.83
CA THR A 635 -22.58 -9.26 -19.07
C THR A 635 -23.23 -8.04 -19.72
N HIS A 636 -22.53 -7.30 -20.59
CA HIS A 636 -23.08 -6.10 -21.24
C HIS A 636 -22.81 -6.03 -22.75
N THR A 637 -23.88 -5.94 -23.54
CA THR A 637 -23.91 -5.93 -25.02
C THR A 637 -23.44 -4.62 -25.70
N HIS A 638 -22.80 -3.69 -24.97
CA HIS A 638 -22.62 -2.30 -25.42
C HIS A 638 -21.18 -1.76 -25.38
N SER A 639 -20.15 -2.56 -25.12
CA SER A 639 -18.77 -2.05 -25.12
C SER A 639 -18.18 -1.89 -26.56
N PRO A 640 -17.37 -0.85 -26.81
CA PRO A 640 -16.89 -0.50 -28.15
C PRO A 640 -15.93 -1.56 -28.71
N VAL A 641 -16.19 -2.04 -29.93
CA VAL A 641 -15.44 -3.14 -30.59
C VAL A 641 -13.91 -2.92 -30.62
N HIS A 642 -13.45 -1.67 -30.66
CA HIS A 642 -12.02 -1.31 -30.76
C HIS A 642 -11.17 -1.70 -29.53
N THR A 643 -11.71 -1.66 -28.32
CA THR A 643 -10.94 -2.10 -27.13
C THR A 643 -10.78 -3.63 -27.12
N HIS A 644 -11.70 -4.35 -27.76
CA HIS A 644 -11.79 -5.79 -27.71
C HIS A 644 -10.91 -6.51 -28.73
N THR A 645 -10.57 -5.89 -29.87
CA THR A 645 -9.67 -6.49 -30.87
C THR A 645 -8.26 -6.76 -30.33
N HIS A 646 -7.86 -6.06 -29.26
CA HIS A 646 -6.58 -6.28 -28.59
C HIS A 646 -6.59 -7.53 -27.68
N LEU A 647 -7.76 -8.00 -27.24
CA LEU A 647 -7.97 -9.21 -26.43
C LEU A 647 -8.47 -10.36 -27.35
N ARG A 648 -7.51 -11.07 -27.93
CA ARG A 648 -7.64 -11.92 -29.13
C ARG A 648 -8.67 -13.05 -29.03
N SER A 649 -8.73 -13.72 -27.89
CA SER A 649 -9.63 -14.84 -27.60
C SER A 649 -11.10 -14.38 -27.60
N SER A 650 -11.36 -13.24 -26.98
CA SER A 650 -12.71 -12.68 -26.76
C SER A 650 -13.27 -11.94 -27.99
N ALA A 651 -12.41 -11.38 -28.85
CA ALA A 651 -12.83 -10.65 -30.06
C ALA A 651 -13.58 -11.53 -31.08
N TRP A 652 -13.17 -12.78 -31.24
CA TRP A 652 -13.77 -13.74 -32.18
C TRP A 652 -15.23 -14.05 -31.80
N GLU A 653 -15.48 -14.35 -30.53
CA GLU A 653 -16.81 -14.70 -30.01
C GLU A 653 -17.74 -13.50 -30.09
N LEU A 654 -17.25 -12.30 -29.77
CA LEU A 654 -18.01 -11.06 -29.89
C LEU A 654 -18.42 -10.78 -31.35
N CYS A 655 -17.51 -10.95 -32.31
CA CYS A 655 -17.83 -10.77 -33.73
C CYS A 655 -18.87 -11.79 -34.23
N LYS A 656 -18.84 -13.02 -33.70
CA LYS A 656 -19.83 -14.06 -33.99
C LYS A 656 -21.21 -13.73 -33.41
N VAL A 657 -21.27 -13.14 -32.21
CA VAL A 657 -22.52 -12.77 -31.54
C VAL A 657 -23.13 -11.49 -32.14
N LEU A 658 -22.33 -10.46 -32.40
CA LEU A 658 -22.81 -9.16 -32.90
C LEU A 658 -23.09 -9.16 -34.41
N GLY A 659 -22.47 -10.06 -35.19
CA GLY A 659 -22.81 -10.32 -36.60
C GLY A 659 -22.59 -9.15 -37.59
N GLY A 660 -21.98 -8.03 -37.17
CA GLY A 660 -21.82 -6.84 -38.00
C GLY A 660 -20.59 -6.89 -38.94
N PRO A 661 -20.70 -6.44 -40.21
CA PRO A 661 -19.59 -6.45 -41.17
C PRO A 661 -18.41 -5.54 -40.76
N ALA A 662 -18.67 -4.47 -40.00
CA ALA A 662 -17.65 -3.57 -39.48
C ALA A 662 -16.74 -4.24 -38.42
N GLY A 663 -17.30 -5.10 -37.56
CA GLY A 663 -16.53 -5.83 -36.54
C GLY A 663 -15.58 -6.85 -37.17
N TRP A 664 -16.07 -7.59 -38.17
CA TRP A 664 -15.22 -8.53 -38.92
C TRP A 664 -14.12 -7.84 -39.73
N ALA A 665 -14.38 -6.65 -40.28
CA ALA A 665 -13.35 -5.86 -40.96
C ALA A 665 -12.26 -5.39 -39.99
N GLU A 666 -12.65 -4.93 -38.80
CA GLU A 666 -11.70 -4.48 -37.77
C GLU A 666 -10.87 -5.64 -37.20
N MET A 667 -11.52 -6.78 -36.92
CA MET A 667 -10.83 -8.00 -36.51
C MET A 667 -9.88 -8.49 -37.60
N GLY A 668 -10.30 -8.46 -38.87
CA GLY A 668 -9.46 -8.81 -40.00
C GLY A 668 -8.21 -7.93 -40.08
N ARG A 669 -8.36 -6.60 -39.95
CA ARG A 669 -7.24 -5.66 -39.88
C ARG A 669 -6.30 -5.96 -38.70
N SER A 670 -6.84 -6.21 -37.52
CA SER A 670 -6.06 -6.57 -36.34
C SER A 670 -5.24 -7.85 -36.56
N CYS A 671 -5.84 -8.91 -37.13
CA CYS A 671 -5.11 -10.14 -37.45
C CYS A 671 -3.95 -9.90 -38.45
N LEU A 672 -4.13 -9.03 -39.44
CA LEU A 672 -3.05 -8.64 -40.37
C LEU A 672 -1.92 -7.91 -39.63
N ILE A 673 -2.27 -6.94 -38.78
CA ILE A 673 -1.28 -6.19 -37.98
C ILE A 673 -0.48 -7.14 -37.08
N HIS A 674 -1.13 -8.15 -36.49
CA HIS A 674 -0.51 -9.14 -35.60
C HIS A 674 0.18 -10.32 -36.31
N MET A 675 0.24 -10.30 -37.64
CA MET A 675 0.83 -11.38 -38.45
C MET A 675 0.18 -12.75 -38.24
N GLU A 676 -1.10 -12.79 -37.85
CA GLU A 676 -1.87 -14.02 -37.63
C GLU A 676 -2.59 -14.44 -38.92
N VAL A 677 -1.81 -14.84 -39.92
CA VAL A 677 -2.31 -15.14 -41.28
C VAL A 677 -3.42 -16.18 -41.26
N GLU A 678 -3.31 -17.23 -40.44
CA GLU A 678 -4.33 -18.27 -40.37
C GLU A 678 -5.66 -17.79 -39.79
N LEU A 679 -5.62 -16.96 -38.75
CA LEU A 679 -6.82 -16.39 -38.15
C LEU A 679 -7.45 -15.36 -39.10
N ALA A 680 -6.62 -14.53 -39.73
CA ALA A 680 -7.06 -13.59 -40.77
C ALA A 680 -7.81 -14.31 -41.90
N VAL A 681 -7.29 -15.44 -42.40
CA VAL A 681 -7.97 -16.26 -43.43
C VAL A 681 -9.35 -16.71 -42.96
N ARG A 682 -9.50 -17.13 -41.69
CA ARG A 682 -10.81 -17.53 -41.14
C ARG A 682 -11.76 -16.34 -41.03
N VAL A 683 -11.27 -15.20 -40.56
CA VAL A 683 -12.05 -13.95 -40.44
C VAL A 683 -12.54 -13.48 -41.81
N PHE A 684 -11.66 -13.38 -42.79
CA PHE A 684 -12.03 -12.94 -44.15
C PHE A 684 -12.91 -13.94 -44.89
N ARG A 685 -12.84 -15.23 -44.54
CA ARG A 685 -13.79 -16.25 -45.03
C ARG A 685 -15.19 -16.04 -44.46
N MET A 686 -15.29 -15.73 -43.16
CA MET A 686 -16.57 -15.42 -42.52
C MET A 686 -17.18 -14.09 -43.01
N SER A 687 -16.35 -13.10 -43.33
CA SER A 687 -16.81 -11.81 -43.86
C SER A 687 -17.11 -11.81 -45.37
N GLY A 688 -16.81 -12.91 -46.08
CA GLY A 688 -17.07 -13.05 -47.52
C GLY A 688 -16.04 -12.39 -48.44
N ASN A 689 -14.87 -11.97 -47.93
CA ASN A 689 -13.81 -11.36 -48.75
C ASN A 689 -12.89 -12.43 -49.37
N VAL A 690 -13.35 -13.02 -50.49
CA VAL A 690 -12.65 -14.10 -51.20
C VAL A 690 -11.27 -13.65 -51.72
N GLY A 691 -11.13 -12.40 -52.15
CA GLY A 691 -9.86 -11.85 -52.66
C GLY A 691 -8.76 -11.88 -51.61
N MET A 692 -9.04 -11.34 -50.41
CA MET A 692 -8.10 -11.37 -49.29
C MET A 692 -7.74 -12.79 -48.84
N VAL A 693 -8.71 -13.72 -48.88
CA VAL A 693 -8.44 -15.13 -48.55
C VAL A 693 -7.42 -15.74 -49.51
N MET A 694 -7.55 -15.51 -50.81
CA MET A 694 -6.60 -16.01 -51.81
C MET A 694 -5.21 -15.39 -51.63
N SER A 695 -5.15 -14.07 -51.41
CA SER A 695 -3.88 -13.36 -51.19
C SER A 695 -3.16 -13.82 -49.92
N LEU A 696 -3.89 -14.04 -48.82
CA LEU A 696 -3.31 -14.55 -47.56
C LEU A 696 -2.87 -16.01 -47.66
N GLN A 697 -3.58 -16.83 -48.44
CA GLN A 697 -3.16 -18.21 -48.71
C GLN A 697 -1.84 -18.26 -49.49
N GLY A 698 -1.60 -17.32 -50.39
CA GLY A 698 -0.35 -17.21 -51.15
C GLY A 698 0.88 -16.93 -50.27
N ILE A 699 0.72 -16.25 -49.13
CA ILE A 699 1.83 -15.87 -48.24
C ILE A 699 1.94 -16.73 -46.97
N LYS A 700 1.04 -17.71 -46.77
CA LYS A 700 0.99 -18.55 -45.56
C LYS A 700 2.30 -19.34 -45.30
N GLY A 701 3.05 -19.66 -46.35
CA GLY A 701 4.29 -20.45 -46.26
C GLY A 701 5.58 -19.63 -46.11
N ILE A 702 5.50 -18.31 -45.94
CA ILE A 702 6.70 -17.45 -45.81
C ILE A 702 7.22 -17.52 -44.37
N GLU A 703 8.43 -18.04 -44.20
CA GLU A 703 9.11 -18.13 -42.89
C GLU A 703 9.86 -16.84 -42.53
N ASP A 704 10.32 -16.07 -43.52
CA ASP A 704 10.97 -14.78 -43.32
C ASP A 704 9.97 -13.75 -42.76
N ARG A 705 10.19 -13.37 -41.51
CA ARG A 705 9.32 -12.46 -40.76
C ARG A 705 9.22 -11.08 -41.40
N SER A 706 10.33 -10.53 -41.90
CA SER A 706 10.35 -9.19 -42.51
C SER A 706 9.65 -9.22 -43.86
N LEU A 707 9.85 -10.28 -44.65
CA LEU A 707 9.14 -10.48 -45.92
C LEU A 707 7.62 -10.64 -45.71
N LEU A 708 7.23 -11.46 -44.73
CA LEU A 708 5.82 -11.67 -44.38
C LEU A 708 5.18 -10.37 -43.88
N ALA A 709 5.87 -9.63 -43.01
CA ALA A 709 5.40 -8.35 -42.50
C ALA A 709 5.25 -7.31 -43.64
N GLY A 710 6.17 -7.29 -44.62
CA GLY A 710 6.08 -6.44 -45.81
C GLY A 710 4.82 -6.72 -46.65
N HIS A 711 4.52 -8.00 -46.90
CA HIS A 711 3.29 -8.39 -47.60
C HIS A 711 2.01 -8.05 -46.83
N LEU A 712 2.03 -8.15 -45.50
CA LEU A 712 0.89 -7.79 -44.66
C LEU A 712 0.69 -6.26 -44.58
N ALA A 713 1.79 -5.49 -44.52
CA ALA A 713 1.76 -4.03 -44.59
C ALA A 713 1.18 -3.54 -45.94
N MET A 714 1.51 -4.24 -47.03
CA MET A 714 0.88 -4.03 -48.34
C MET A 714 -0.64 -4.17 -48.29
N PHE A 715 -1.16 -5.22 -47.63
CA PHE A 715 -2.61 -5.43 -47.50
C PHE A 715 -3.30 -4.39 -46.61
N LEU A 716 -2.55 -3.73 -45.73
CA LEU A 716 -3.02 -2.62 -44.90
C LEU A 716 -2.86 -1.25 -45.60
N ASN A 717 -2.36 -1.23 -46.83
CA ASN A 717 -2.03 -0.03 -47.61
C ASN A 717 -0.91 0.85 -46.99
N ASP A 718 -0.04 0.28 -46.15
CA ASP A 718 1.13 0.97 -45.59
C ASP A 718 2.38 0.71 -46.46
N TYR A 719 2.42 1.37 -47.61
CA TYR A 719 3.42 1.14 -48.65
C TYR A 719 4.84 1.57 -48.25
N ASN A 720 4.98 2.50 -47.32
CA ASN A 720 6.30 2.96 -46.85
C ASN A 720 6.89 1.94 -45.89
N LEU A 721 6.12 1.48 -44.90
CA LEU A 721 6.54 0.40 -44.03
C LEU A 721 6.82 -0.88 -44.82
N ALA A 722 5.96 -1.22 -45.79
CA ALA A 722 6.18 -2.37 -46.65
C ALA A 722 7.53 -2.30 -47.39
N GLN A 723 7.89 -1.13 -47.93
CA GLN A 723 9.19 -0.93 -48.58
C GLN A 723 10.35 -1.22 -47.61
N ASP A 724 10.32 -0.62 -46.42
CA ASP A 724 11.42 -0.75 -45.46
C ASP A 724 11.56 -2.21 -45.01
N LEU A 725 10.44 -2.88 -44.72
CA LEU A 725 10.41 -4.29 -44.36
C LEU A 725 10.89 -5.22 -45.49
N TYR A 726 10.57 -4.92 -46.74
CA TYR A 726 11.09 -5.67 -47.88
C TYR A 726 12.60 -5.47 -48.03
N LEU A 727 13.12 -4.26 -47.82
CA LEU A 727 14.56 -3.99 -47.86
C LEU A 727 15.33 -4.70 -46.75
N GLU A 728 14.71 -4.87 -45.57
CA GLU A 728 15.26 -5.65 -44.45
C GLU A 728 15.11 -7.17 -44.62
N SER A 729 14.29 -7.62 -45.57
CA SER A 729 14.02 -9.04 -45.81
C SER A 729 15.09 -9.73 -46.65
N SER A 730 15.00 -11.05 -46.75
CA SER A 730 15.78 -11.88 -47.68
C SER A 730 15.57 -11.53 -49.16
N CYS A 731 14.50 -10.81 -49.51
CA CYS A 731 14.10 -10.52 -50.89
C CYS A 731 13.89 -9.01 -51.15
N PRO A 732 14.93 -8.17 -51.10
CA PRO A 732 14.80 -6.71 -51.23
C PRO A 732 14.30 -6.23 -52.59
N ASN A 733 14.41 -7.06 -53.64
CA ASN A 733 13.89 -6.75 -54.98
C ASN A 733 12.37 -6.57 -55.00
N THR A 734 11.65 -7.20 -54.06
CA THR A 734 10.18 -7.07 -53.92
C THR A 734 9.76 -5.62 -53.64
N ALA A 735 10.60 -4.82 -52.98
CA ALA A 735 10.37 -3.39 -52.76
C ALA A 735 10.31 -2.60 -54.09
N LEU A 736 11.16 -2.96 -55.05
CA LEU A 736 11.21 -2.33 -56.37
C LEU A 736 10.00 -2.73 -57.22
N GLU A 737 9.64 -4.01 -57.19
CA GLU A 737 8.45 -4.53 -57.87
C GLU A 737 7.19 -3.87 -57.36
N MET A 738 7.05 -3.74 -56.03
CA MET A 738 5.96 -3.02 -55.39
C MET A 738 5.86 -1.56 -55.89
N ARG A 739 6.96 -0.80 -55.88
CA ARG A 739 6.96 0.61 -56.31
C ARG A 739 6.67 0.77 -57.80
N ARG A 740 7.15 -0.16 -58.63
CA ARG A 740 6.79 -0.25 -60.06
C ARG A 740 5.28 -0.44 -60.23
N ASP A 741 4.70 -1.39 -59.51
CA ASP A 741 3.29 -1.74 -59.64
C ASP A 741 2.36 -0.61 -59.15
N LEU A 742 2.80 0.17 -58.16
CA LEU A 742 2.10 1.38 -57.69
C LEU A 742 2.31 2.61 -58.60
N GLN A 743 3.16 2.55 -59.62
CA GLN A 743 3.52 3.66 -60.54
C GLN A 743 4.15 4.89 -59.86
N HIS A 744 4.73 4.75 -58.65
CA HIS A 744 5.42 5.83 -57.94
C HIS A 744 6.90 5.88 -58.34
N TRP A 745 7.19 6.46 -59.51
CA TRP A 745 8.56 6.55 -60.03
C TRP A 745 9.41 7.62 -59.31
N ASP A 746 8.80 8.68 -58.77
CA ASP A 746 9.52 9.85 -58.24
C ASP A 746 10.28 9.60 -56.92
N ASN A 747 9.81 8.69 -56.05
CA ASN A 747 10.47 8.38 -54.77
C ASN A 747 11.61 7.35 -54.89
N THR A 748 11.81 6.75 -56.06
CA THR A 748 12.95 5.86 -56.31
C THR A 748 14.26 6.62 -56.57
N HIS A 749 14.20 7.94 -56.69
CA HIS A 749 15.29 8.79 -57.18
C HIS A 749 16.27 9.29 -56.11
N THR A 750 16.08 9.04 -54.81
CA THR A 750 16.92 9.69 -53.77
C THR A 750 17.91 8.79 -53.04
N HIS A 751 17.74 7.45 -53.02
CA HIS A 751 18.65 6.57 -52.26
C HIS A 751 19.27 5.38 -53.01
N THR A 752 18.95 5.17 -54.29
CA THR A 752 19.48 4.05 -55.10
C THR A 752 20.51 4.46 -56.15
N HIS A 753 21.01 5.70 -56.13
CA HIS A 753 21.87 6.20 -57.20
C HIS A 753 23.35 5.79 -57.15
N THR A 754 23.84 5.09 -56.12
CA THR A 754 25.24 4.61 -56.10
C THR A 754 25.40 3.22 -56.71
N HIS A 755 24.39 2.35 -56.60
CA HIS A 755 24.49 0.95 -57.04
C HIS A 755 23.94 0.67 -58.45
N THR A 756 22.98 1.45 -58.96
CA THR A 756 22.37 1.19 -60.27
C THR A 756 23.32 1.44 -61.45
N HIS A 757 24.17 2.48 -61.38
CA HIS A 757 25.08 2.85 -62.48
C HIS A 757 26.20 1.83 -62.65
N ILE A 758 26.78 1.37 -61.53
CA ILE A 758 27.84 0.36 -61.50
C ILE A 758 27.29 -1.01 -61.94
N MET A 759 26.06 -1.35 -61.56
CA MET A 759 25.39 -2.59 -61.97
C MET A 759 25.04 -2.60 -63.47
N SER A 760 24.59 -1.48 -64.04
CA SER A 760 24.27 -1.39 -65.48
C SER A 760 25.50 -1.60 -66.38
N ILE A 761 26.65 -1.09 -65.95
CA ILE A 761 27.93 -1.26 -66.64
C ILE A 761 28.42 -2.72 -66.49
N ARG A 762 28.26 -3.36 -65.33
CA ARG A 762 28.63 -4.77 -65.10
C ARG A 762 27.73 -5.79 -65.80
N MET A 763 26.47 -5.44 -66.09
CA MET A 763 25.48 -6.31 -66.76
C MET A 763 25.48 -6.19 -68.30
N GLY A 764 26.41 -5.42 -68.89
CA GLY A 764 26.67 -5.42 -70.34
C GLY A 764 26.00 -4.31 -71.16
N ASP A 765 25.20 -3.42 -70.56
CA ASP A 765 24.56 -2.30 -71.27
C ASP A 765 25.40 -1.01 -71.16
N ILE A 766 26.65 -1.12 -71.62
CA ILE A 766 27.76 -0.19 -71.36
C ILE A 766 27.43 1.25 -71.81
N ARG A 767 26.77 1.41 -72.96
CA ARG A 767 26.46 2.74 -73.52
C ARG A 767 25.47 3.52 -72.66
N ARG A 768 24.47 2.83 -72.10
CA ARG A 768 23.46 3.44 -71.24
C ARG A 768 24.04 3.80 -69.87
N GLY A 769 24.81 2.89 -69.28
CA GLY A 769 25.49 3.14 -68.00
C GLY A 769 26.53 4.27 -68.07
N ALA A 770 27.30 4.36 -69.16
CA ALA A 770 28.28 5.44 -69.34
C ALA A 770 27.62 6.82 -69.56
N ALA A 771 26.54 6.89 -70.35
CA ALA A 771 25.81 8.13 -70.56
C ALA A 771 25.20 8.68 -69.26
N GLN A 772 24.64 7.78 -68.43
CA GLN A 772 24.06 8.13 -67.14
C GLN A 772 25.11 8.56 -66.10
N ALA A 773 26.29 7.91 -66.08
CA ALA A 773 27.40 8.32 -65.22
C ALA A 773 27.97 9.70 -65.58
N ILE A 774 28.01 10.05 -66.87
CA ILE A 774 28.50 11.37 -67.35
C ILE A 774 27.55 12.50 -66.93
N SER A 775 26.24 12.27 -66.99
CA SER A 775 25.23 13.24 -66.54
C SER A 775 25.20 13.47 -65.03
N HIS A 776 25.86 12.63 -64.23
CA HIS A 776 25.81 12.72 -62.77
C HIS A 776 26.82 13.74 -62.20
N PRO A 777 26.45 14.54 -61.18
CA PRO A 777 27.32 15.60 -60.64
C PRO A 777 28.50 15.07 -59.79
N SER A 778 28.44 13.83 -59.29
CA SER A 778 29.50 13.24 -58.45
C SER A 778 30.76 12.88 -59.25
N ARG A 779 31.88 13.49 -58.88
CA ARG A 779 33.21 13.27 -59.47
C ARG A 779 33.82 11.91 -59.06
N GLY A 780 33.46 11.38 -57.90
CA GLY A 780 33.89 10.06 -57.41
C GLY A 780 33.27 8.93 -58.23
N LEU A 781 31.95 8.99 -58.46
CA LEU A 781 31.21 8.00 -59.26
C LEU A 781 31.74 7.89 -60.70
N LYS A 782 32.10 9.04 -61.31
CA LYS A 782 32.71 9.10 -62.64
C LYS A 782 34.07 8.40 -62.69
N LYS A 783 34.86 8.51 -61.61
CA LYS A 783 36.17 7.85 -61.48
C LYS A 783 36.00 6.34 -61.35
N ASP A 784 35.06 5.87 -60.52
CA ASP A 784 34.82 4.45 -60.29
C ASP A 784 34.25 3.74 -61.52
N CYS A 785 33.33 4.40 -62.25
CA CYS A 785 32.84 3.88 -63.54
C CYS A 785 33.94 3.85 -64.60
N GLY A 786 34.85 4.84 -64.59
CA GLY A 786 36.02 4.87 -65.47
C GLY A 786 36.98 3.70 -65.24
N VAL A 787 37.29 3.38 -63.98
CA VAL A 787 38.13 2.22 -63.59
C VAL A 787 37.50 0.90 -64.03
N ILE A 788 36.18 0.77 -63.91
CA ILE A 788 35.46 -0.44 -64.33
C ILE A 788 35.48 -0.61 -65.86
N LEU A 789 35.39 0.48 -66.63
CA LEU A 789 35.49 0.47 -68.09
C LEU A 789 36.92 0.21 -68.57
N GLU A 790 37.94 0.70 -67.86
CA GLU A 790 39.35 0.36 -68.14
C GLU A 790 39.65 -1.11 -67.88
N ASN A 791 39.07 -1.70 -66.85
CA ASN A 791 39.21 -3.14 -66.58
C ASN A 791 38.44 -4.04 -67.56
N MET A 792 37.56 -3.47 -68.39
CA MET A 792 36.82 -4.17 -69.45
C MET A 792 37.42 -3.99 -70.85
N LYS A 793 38.46 -3.17 -71.00
CA LYS A 793 39.35 -3.15 -72.18
C LYS A 793 40.30 -4.32 -72.12
#